data_AF-A0AA47N615-F1
#
_entry.id   AF-A0AA47N615-F1
#
_cell.length_a   1.000
_cell.length_b   1.000
_cell.length_c   1.000
_cell.angle_alpha   90.00
_cell.angle_beta   90.00
_cell.angle_gamma   90.00
#
_symmetry.space_group_name_H-M   'P 1'
#
loop_
_entity.id
_entity.type
_entity.pdbx_description
1 polymer ?
#
loop_
_entity_poly.entity_id
_entity_poly.type
_entity_poly.pdbx_seq_one_letter_code
_entity_poly.pdbx_strand_id
1 'polypeptide(L)'
;MEATPPAQRHPAETSAFFPGTQTPQCGGVRRKLGGMVYEQIIKKKKTFLYNPSNTDTNLCFSMCLARHMHPQITVDEVQIHAQQIHTRAGFNSNHKVSLGDVSIFEQQLGVKIFVFHHNHGTKKLDLFQTHEQPRTNTVWLYLNDDHYYMIQNKTGFFGSDYVCEFCYKGYKSHAFHKCKYFCNVCLSSTCYNHQNTTNIRCSDCLRLCRSEFCFKKHKEMTVQTQRRKSFRPCDSTKYCEDCGRLYAVTGRPNNIRKCLKGKCGHCGEPLTSDTTHKCYIQPQKSSDPQTKYVFYDFETSAESGKHKANFVCAIDFENKWCASRSSCVKLFVHTFRQPKYRNYTFIAHNASGFDNYILLDYFTKQGIVPRLTMRGSKVLLMYDNQLKQRWLDSYSFIPMRLAKTPAALGFEDSKKGYFPHMFNITENADYVGPYPSPHYYGYDNMSEKDRVEFLQWYNTVRHDVFDFQSELRSYGVNDVVVLRKACVVYRDAFIECAGLDPFECTTLASCCMSVFKTQFLPPDTLALTHDGAYTNQYKTFSNASIQWLEFEAFKNDADIMHALNHGEKQFGPYHVDVFCEWGGVRTAYEFAGCFWHGCPKCHSPGHKNAVNNIAFGVLYRQFKEKLASLRQTHKLHVRVMWECEWEQAKTTDQTLQDFLKNYNAPERLNPRHALFGGRTNAYKLHCKVAEGEKIQYYDFTSLYPTVQAQKSYPIGHPKIIFRDFEAIDKYFGLIKCSVTTPRVVSSRVAIPM
;
A
#
# COMPACT_ATOMS: atom_id res chain seq x y z
N MET A 1 -54.97 0.30 33.40
CA MET A 1 -54.93 1.69 32.92
C MET A 1 -54.24 1.68 31.58
N GLU A 2 -55.04 1.46 30.54
CA GLU A 2 -54.65 1.49 29.14
C GLU A 2 -54.42 2.95 28.72
N ALA A 3 -53.39 3.19 27.91
CA ALA A 3 -53.19 4.47 27.26
C ALA A 3 -53.03 4.26 25.75
N THR A 4 -54.15 4.43 25.07
CA THR A 4 -54.34 4.56 23.62
C THR A 4 -53.71 5.88 23.12
N PRO A 5 -53.17 5.94 21.89
CA PRO A 5 -52.39 7.08 21.39
C PRO A 5 -53.27 8.18 20.75
N PRO A 6 -52.83 9.47 20.72
CA PRO A 6 -53.54 10.49 19.97
C PRO A 6 -52.90 10.80 18.59
N ALA A 7 -53.71 10.51 17.56
CA ALA A 7 -54.09 11.34 16.41
C ALA A 7 -53.05 12.19 15.64
N GLN A 8 -52.96 11.87 14.34
CA GLN A 8 -52.50 12.73 13.26
C GLN A 8 -53.34 14.02 13.14
N ARG A 9 -52.68 15.16 12.88
CA ARG A 9 -53.28 16.36 12.29
C ARG A 9 -52.40 16.89 11.16
N HIS A 10 -52.94 16.91 9.95
CA HIS A 10 -52.48 17.78 8.86
C HIS A 10 -52.89 19.24 9.14
N PRO A 11 -52.06 20.21 8.72
CA PRO A 11 -52.61 21.36 7.99
C PRO A 11 -51.71 21.71 6.78
N ALA A 12 -52.28 21.77 5.57
CA ALA A 12 -52.89 22.94 4.94
C ALA A 12 -51.86 23.90 4.32
N GLU A 13 -51.82 23.90 3.00
CA GLU A 13 -51.17 24.91 2.15
C GLU A 13 -51.93 26.23 2.25
N THR A 14 -51.22 27.32 2.54
CA THR A 14 -51.57 28.67 2.04
C THR A 14 -50.32 29.53 1.95
N SER A 15 -50.10 30.07 0.77
CA SER A 15 -49.04 31.01 0.39
C SER A 15 -49.32 32.44 0.86
N ALA A 16 -48.31 33.13 1.41
CA ALA A 16 -48.18 34.59 1.30
C ALA A 16 -46.72 35.03 1.52
N PHE A 17 -46.21 35.81 0.58
CA PHE A 17 -44.88 36.42 0.52
C PHE A 17 -44.70 37.57 1.53
N PHE A 18 -43.50 37.74 2.10
CA PHE A 18 -42.64 38.96 2.14
C PHE A 18 -41.42 38.73 3.06
N PRO A 19 -40.29 39.45 2.90
CA PRO A 19 -38.94 38.88 2.97
C PRO A 19 -38.21 39.20 4.28
N GLY A 20 -37.65 38.17 4.93
CA GLY A 20 -36.82 38.28 6.13
C GLY A 20 -35.41 37.76 5.90
N THR A 21 -34.44 38.67 5.97
CA THR A 21 -33.01 38.51 6.29
C THR A 21 -32.51 37.08 6.60
N GLN A 22 -31.80 36.47 5.65
CA GLN A 22 -31.09 35.21 5.85
C GLN A 22 -29.81 35.41 6.69
N THR A 23 -29.78 34.77 7.85
CA THR A 23 -28.55 34.40 8.56
C THR A 23 -27.67 33.48 7.70
N PRO A 24 -26.32 33.58 7.75
CA PRO A 24 -25.45 32.76 6.91
C PRO A 24 -25.48 31.28 7.32
N GLN A 25 -25.86 30.42 6.39
CA GLN A 25 -25.75 28.96 6.52
C GLN A 25 -24.27 28.54 6.73
N CYS A 26 -24.02 27.72 7.75
CA CYS A 26 -22.74 27.03 7.95
C CYS A 26 -22.45 26.07 6.78
N GLY A 27 -21.35 26.31 6.06
CA GLY A 27 -20.92 25.50 4.93
C GLY A 27 -20.42 24.10 5.33
N GLY A 28 -20.84 23.08 4.58
CA GLY A 28 -20.42 21.69 4.76
C GLY A 28 -18.92 21.44 4.54
N VAL A 29 -18.43 20.29 5.02
CA VAL A 29 -17.01 19.88 4.96
C VAL A 29 -16.49 19.82 3.51
N ARG A 30 -15.41 20.55 3.22
CA ARG A 30 -14.75 20.56 1.89
C ARG A 30 -14.24 19.16 1.54
N ARG A 31 -14.76 18.56 0.47
CA ARG A 31 -14.35 17.21 0.02
C ARG A 31 -12.94 17.23 -0.59
N LYS A 32 -12.06 16.32 -0.19
CA LYS A 32 -10.71 16.18 -0.74
C LYS A 32 -10.73 15.65 -2.18
N LEU A 33 -9.81 16.16 -3.02
CA LEU A 33 -9.71 15.76 -4.42
C LEU A 33 -9.34 14.27 -4.57
N GLY A 34 -8.35 13.77 -3.82
CA GLY A 34 -7.87 12.37 -3.92
C GLY A 34 -8.86 11.29 -3.46
N GLY A 35 -10.05 11.65 -2.98
CA GLY A 35 -11.13 10.72 -2.62
C GLY A 35 -12.26 10.68 -3.65
N MET A 36 -12.09 11.32 -4.81
CA MET A 36 -13.13 11.51 -5.82
C MET A 36 -12.87 10.64 -7.05
N VAL A 37 -13.94 10.16 -7.71
CA VAL A 37 -13.83 9.52 -9.04
C VAL A 37 -13.43 10.58 -10.05
N TYR A 38 -12.51 10.25 -10.96
CA TYR A 38 -12.02 11.12 -12.02
C TYR A 38 -13.19 11.83 -12.76
N GLU A 39 -14.16 11.06 -13.26
CA GLU A 39 -15.36 11.56 -13.95
C GLU A 39 -16.24 12.51 -13.10
N GLN A 40 -16.13 12.44 -11.77
CA GLN A 40 -16.92 13.27 -10.86
C GLN A 40 -16.20 14.56 -10.46
N ILE A 41 -14.91 14.72 -10.79
CA ILE A 41 -14.10 15.87 -10.34
C ILE A 41 -14.72 17.18 -10.84
N ILE A 42 -14.91 17.32 -12.16
CA ILE A 42 -15.49 18.53 -12.74
C ILE A 42 -16.88 18.80 -12.16
N LYS A 43 -17.76 17.79 -12.13
CA LYS A 43 -19.13 17.93 -11.58
C LYS A 43 -19.15 18.42 -10.13
N LYS A 44 -18.26 17.91 -9.27
CA LYS A 44 -18.23 18.22 -7.83
C LYS A 44 -17.35 19.41 -7.45
N LYS A 45 -16.47 19.86 -8.34
CA LYS A 45 -15.54 20.98 -8.11
C LYS A 45 -15.82 22.21 -8.99
N LYS A 46 -16.85 22.15 -9.84
CA LYS A 46 -17.27 23.24 -10.75
C LYS A 46 -17.29 24.62 -10.10
N THR A 47 -17.76 24.74 -8.86
CA THR A 47 -17.84 26.03 -8.13
C THR A 47 -16.49 26.65 -7.78
N PHE A 48 -15.38 25.92 -7.93
CA PHE A 48 -14.02 26.40 -7.65
C PHE A 48 -13.18 26.59 -8.92
N LEU A 49 -13.79 26.33 -10.08
CA LEU A 49 -13.17 26.36 -11.40
C LEU A 49 -13.90 27.37 -12.28
N TYR A 50 -13.13 28.13 -13.05
CA TYR A 50 -13.65 28.79 -14.24
C TYR A 50 -13.57 27.82 -15.40
N ASN A 51 -14.72 27.55 -16.02
CA ASN A 51 -14.83 26.69 -17.19
C ASN A 51 -15.02 27.56 -18.44
N PRO A 52 -14.01 27.71 -19.30
CA PRO A 52 -14.17 28.44 -20.56
C PRO A 52 -15.10 27.67 -21.50
N SER A 53 -16.11 28.36 -22.06
CA SER A 53 -16.95 27.80 -23.13
C SER A 53 -16.16 27.85 -24.43
N ASN A 54 -15.92 26.69 -25.05
CA ASN A 54 -15.01 26.56 -26.18
C ASN A 54 -15.61 25.60 -27.23
N THR A 55 -16.84 25.89 -27.68
CA THR A 55 -17.63 25.01 -28.57
C THR A 55 -17.07 24.92 -29.98
N ASP A 56 -16.42 25.98 -30.47
CA ASP A 56 -16.04 26.12 -31.89
C ASP A 56 -14.56 26.50 -32.11
N THR A 57 -13.75 26.56 -31.04
CA THR A 57 -12.33 26.94 -31.10
C THR A 57 -11.47 26.09 -30.14
N ASN A 58 -10.15 26.31 -30.08
CA ASN A 58 -9.22 25.69 -29.12
C ASN A 58 -8.62 26.72 -28.13
N LEU A 59 -9.43 27.72 -27.74
CA LEU A 59 -8.98 28.86 -26.94
C LEU A 59 -9.09 28.67 -25.43
N CYS A 60 -9.54 27.51 -24.93
CA CYS A 60 -9.78 27.29 -23.48
C CYS A 60 -8.59 27.69 -22.59
N PHE A 61 -7.35 27.41 -23.02
CA PHE A 61 -6.13 27.83 -22.33
C PHE A 61 -5.99 29.37 -22.28
N SER A 62 -6.07 30.03 -23.45
CA SER A 62 -5.94 31.49 -23.55
C SER A 62 -7.10 32.22 -22.86
N MET A 63 -8.31 31.65 -22.83
CA MET A 63 -9.45 32.20 -22.10
C MET A 63 -9.23 32.17 -20.59
N CYS A 64 -8.59 31.13 -20.07
CA CYS A 64 -8.18 31.08 -18.67
C CYS A 64 -7.16 32.20 -18.35
N LEU A 65 -6.19 32.43 -19.25
CA LEU A 65 -5.19 33.48 -19.10
C LEU A 65 -5.82 34.88 -19.18
N ALA A 66 -6.66 35.14 -20.17
CA ALA A 66 -7.39 36.40 -20.34
C ALA A 66 -8.23 36.71 -19.09
N ARG A 67 -8.94 35.73 -18.55
CA ARG A 67 -9.74 35.89 -17.32
C ARG A 67 -8.89 36.18 -16.08
N HIS A 68 -7.67 35.62 -15.98
CA HIS A 68 -6.75 35.92 -14.89
C HIS A 68 -6.18 37.34 -15.00
N MET A 69 -5.80 37.76 -16.20
CA MET A 69 -5.23 39.09 -16.46
C MET A 69 -6.26 40.20 -16.33
N HIS A 70 -7.52 39.91 -16.68
CA HIS A 70 -8.63 40.83 -16.63
C HIS A 70 -9.81 40.20 -15.87
N PRO A 71 -9.85 40.29 -14.54
CA PRO A 71 -10.90 39.64 -13.75
C PRO A 71 -12.31 40.22 -13.93
N GLN A 72 -12.44 41.43 -14.48
CA GLN A 72 -13.68 42.20 -14.53
C GLN A 72 -14.33 42.27 -15.92
N ILE A 73 -13.73 41.67 -16.95
CA ILE A 73 -14.27 41.71 -18.31
C ILE A 73 -15.43 40.71 -18.50
N THR A 74 -16.31 41.01 -19.43
CA THR A 74 -17.44 40.18 -19.85
C THR A 74 -16.97 38.91 -20.58
N VAL A 75 -17.88 37.93 -20.78
CA VAL A 75 -17.53 36.66 -21.47
C VAL A 75 -17.07 36.92 -22.90
N ASP A 76 -17.72 37.82 -23.62
CA ASP A 76 -17.37 38.15 -25.02
C ASP A 76 -16.00 38.83 -25.10
N GLU A 77 -15.70 39.73 -24.16
CA GLU A 77 -14.38 40.35 -24.05
C GLU A 77 -13.28 39.32 -23.69
N VAL A 78 -13.58 38.31 -22.87
CA VAL A 78 -12.62 37.21 -22.58
C VAL A 78 -12.23 36.50 -23.87
N GLN A 79 -13.18 36.26 -24.78
CA GLN A 79 -12.92 35.58 -26.05
C GLN A 79 -12.05 36.44 -26.98
N ILE A 80 -12.32 37.74 -27.09
CA ILE A 80 -11.51 38.68 -27.88
C ILE A 80 -10.07 38.72 -27.35
N HIS A 81 -9.89 38.88 -26.03
CA HIS A 81 -8.56 38.88 -25.42
C HIS A 81 -7.86 37.53 -25.53
N ALA A 82 -8.59 36.41 -25.40
CA ALA A 82 -8.04 35.08 -25.58
C ALA A 82 -7.48 34.88 -26.99
N GLN A 83 -8.23 35.31 -28.02
CA GLN A 83 -7.79 35.26 -29.41
C GLN A 83 -6.50 36.07 -29.61
N GLN A 84 -6.44 37.29 -29.06
CA GLN A 84 -5.24 38.13 -29.12
C GLN A 84 -4.03 37.49 -28.43
N ILE A 85 -4.22 36.90 -27.24
CA ILE A 85 -3.17 36.19 -26.51
C ILE A 85 -2.65 35.02 -27.35
N HIS A 86 -3.56 34.25 -27.95
CA HIS A 86 -3.25 33.06 -28.75
C HIS A 86 -2.51 33.41 -30.06
N THR A 87 -2.98 34.45 -30.78
CA THR A 87 -2.33 34.91 -32.02
C THR A 87 -0.96 35.52 -31.77
N ARG A 88 -0.78 36.28 -30.67
CA ARG A 88 0.54 36.82 -30.29
C ARG A 88 1.54 35.73 -29.87
N ALA A 89 1.06 34.56 -29.45
CA ALA A 89 1.88 33.38 -29.21
C ALA A 89 2.26 32.63 -30.50
N GLY A 90 1.81 33.09 -31.67
CA GLY A 90 2.09 32.47 -32.97
C GLY A 90 1.08 31.40 -33.40
N PHE A 91 -0.06 31.28 -32.70
CA PHE A 91 -1.04 30.22 -32.92
C PHE A 91 -2.37 30.73 -33.48
N ASN A 92 -3.04 29.92 -34.31
CA ASN A 92 -4.40 30.20 -34.79
C ASN A 92 -5.46 29.67 -33.80
N SER A 93 -6.73 30.06 -33.97
CA SER A 93 -7.83 29.68 -33.05
C SER A 93 -8.12 28.18 -32.95
N ASN A 94 -7.59 27.37 -33.88
CA ASN A 94 -7.76 25.92 -33.91
C ASN A 94 -6.55 25.17 -33.33
N HIS A 95 -5.46 25.86 -32.96
CA HIS A 95 -4.32 25.22 -32.32
C HIS A 95 -4.63 24.84 -30.87
N LYS A 96 -4.34 23.60 -30.50
CA LYS A 96 -4.54 23.10 -29.15
C LYS A 96 -3.26 23.24 -28.34
N VAL A 97 -3.31 24.06 -27.28
CA VAL A 97 -2.16 24.32 -26.41
C VAL A 97 -1.74 23.05 -25.65
N SER A 98 -0.55 22.55 -25.95
CA SER A 98 0.10 21.46 -25.24
C SER A 98 0.88 21.97 -24.02
N LEU A 99 1.34 21.06 -23.15
CA LEU A 99 2.22 21.44 -22.04
C LEU A 99 3.54 22.04 -22.53
N GLY A 100 4.03 21.65 -23.72
CA GLY A 100 5.25 22.20 -24.33
C GLY A 100 5.12 23.67 -24.75
N ASP A 101 3.90 24.13 -25.04
CA ASP A 101 3.63 25.49 -25.49
C ASP A 101 3.59 26.51 -24.34
N VAL A 102 3.46 26.05 -23.09
CA VAL A 102 3.23 26.89 -21.90
C VAL A 102 4.31 27.96 -21.71
N SER A 103 5.58 27.66 -22.01
CA SER A 103 6.69 28.61 -21.87
C SER A 103 6.55 29.84 -22.76
N ILE A 104 5.92 29.70 -23.93
CA ILE A 104 5.67 30.81 -24.87
C ILE A 104 4.75 31.84 -24.21
N PHE A 105 3.66 31.37 -23.61
CA PHE A 105 2.68 32.22 -22.93
C PHE A 105 3.25 32.85 -21.64
N GLU A 106 4.07 32.12 -20.88
CA GLU A 106 4.76 32.66 -19.70
C GLU A 106 5.70 33.81 -20.05
N GLN A 107 6.47 33.66 -21.14
CA GLN A 107 7.37 34.71 -21.63
C GLN A 107 6.60 35.93 -22.13
N GLN A 108 5.56 35.70 -22.93
CA GLN A 108 4.73 36.75 -23.53
C GLN A 108 3.99 37.60 -22.47
N LEU A 109 3.44 36.95 -21.44
CA LEU A 109 2.59 37.62 -20.44
C LEU A 109 3.33 38.01 -19.16
N GLY A 110 4.58 37.58 -19.00
CA GLY A 110 5.35 37.81 -17.77
C GLY A 110 4.77 37.11 -16.53
N VAL A 111 4.01 36.03 -16.73
CA VAL A 111 3.37 35.25 -15.65
C VAL A 111 4.11 33.94 -15.39
N LYS A 112 3.70 33.22 -14.35
CA LYS A 112 4.03 31.81 -14.14
C LYS A 112 2.76 30.97 -14.24
N ILE A 113 2.81 29.83 -14.89
CA ILE A 113 1.65 28.96 -15.14
C ILE A 113 1.90 27.59 -14.51
N PHE A 114 0.96 27.15 -13.68
CA PHE A 114 0.91 25.78 -13.18
C PHE A 114 -0.23 25.03 -13.85
N VAL A 115 0.09 23.87 -14.42
CA VAL A 115 -0.94 22.97 -14.97
C VAL A 115 -0.97 21.71 -14.13
N PHE A 116 -2.08 21.53 -13.41
CA PHE A 116 -2.36 20.30 -12.69
C PHE A 116 -3.07 19.31 -13.61
N HIS A 117 -2.60 18.07 -13.66
CA HIS A 117 -3.22 17.01 -14.46
C HIS A 117 -3.14 15.66 -13.74
N HIS A 118 -3.94 14.69 -14.18
CA HIS A 118 -3.80 13.31 -13.72
C HIS A 118 -2.91 12.55 -14.69
N ASN A 119 -1.97 11.77 -14.18
CA ASN A 119 -1.31 10.75 -14.99
C ASN A 119 -2.20 9.51 -15.08
N HIS A 120 -2.31 8.94 -16.29
CA HIS A 120 -3.09 7.71 -16.53
C HIS A 120 -2.76 6.65 -15.48
N GLY A 121 -3.80 6.11 -14.83
CA GLY A 121 -3.66 5.06 -13.83
C GLY A 121 -3.22 5.50 -12.42
N THR A 122 -3.03 6.81 -12.16
CA THR A 122 -2.67 7.31 -10.82
C THR A 122 -3.78 8.15 -10.19
N LYS A 123 -4.00 7.98 -8.87
CA LYS A 123 -4.89 8.84 -8.07
C LYS A 123 -4.29 10.21 -7.75
N LYS A 124 -3.03 10.44 -8.13
CA LYS A 124 -2.26 11.59 -7.70
C LYS A 124 -2.34 12.66 -8.79
N LEU A 125 -2.66 13.86 -8.36
CA LEU A 125 -2.57 15.03 -9.20
C LEU A 125 -1.09 15.39 -9.36
N ASP A 126 -0.61 15.35 -10.59
CA ASP A 126 0.73 15.80 -10.96
C ASP A 126 0.68 17.27 -11.40
N LEU A 127 1.86 17.90 -11.39
CA LEU A 127 2.04 19.31 -11.64
C LEU A 127 3.09 19.50 -12.72
N PHE A 128 2.70 20.15 -13.80
CA PHE A 128 3.60 20.70 -14.80
C PHE A 128 4.00 22.15 -14.44
N GLN A 129 5.29 22.43 -14.55
CA GLN A 129 5.89 23.76 -14.41
C GLN A 129 7.14 23.84 -15.31
N THR A 130 7.44 25.03 -15.84
CA THR A 130 8.63 25.28 -16.68
C THR A 130 9.91 25.49 -15.86
N HIS A 131 9.79 26.08 -14.66
CA HIS A 131 10.91 26.30 -13.75
C HIS A 131 10.48 26.37 -12.27
N GLU A 132 11.42 26.13 -11.34
CA GLU A 132 11.13 26.09 -9.90
C GLU A 132 11.07 27.47 -9.21
N GLN A 133 11.60 28.53 -9.85
CA GLN A 133 11.65 29.85 -9.22
C GLN A 133 10.25 30.45 -9.01
N PRO A 134 9.94 31.02 -7.83
CA PRO A 134 8.64 31.62 -7.57
C PRO A 134 8.47 32.97 -8.27
N ARG A 135 7.26 33.24 -8.77
CA ARG A 135 6.83 34.55 -9.29
C ARG A 135 5.56 34.98 -8.57
N THR A 136 5.41 36.28 -8.36
CA THR A 136 4.25 36.88 -7.67
C THR A 136 2.95 36.73 -8.46
N ASN A 137 3.03 36.82 -9.80
CA ASN A 137 1.87 36.63 -10.68
C ASN A 137 1.82 35.20 -11.23
N THR A 138 0.99 34.34 -10.64
CA THR A 138 0.89 32.92 -10.96
C THR A 138 -0.54 32.51 -11.32
N VAL A 139 -0.72 31.86 -12.47
CA VAL A 139 -1.97 31.25 -12.93
C VAL A 139 -1.99 29.76 -12.60
N TRP A 140 -3.12 29.28 -12.08
CA TRP A 140 -3.32 27.87 -11.72
C TRP A 140 -4.38 27.27 -12.63
N LEU A 141 -3.99 26.29 -13.43
CA LEU A 141 -4.84 25.60 -14.38
C LEU A 141 -4.99 24.12 -14.01
N TYR A 142 -6.13 23.55 -14.32
CA TYR A 142 -6.41 22.11 -14.23
C TYR A 142 -6.73 21.61 -15.64
N LEU A 143 -5.99 20.60 -16.11
CA LEU A 143 -6.21 19.94 -17.39
C LEU A 143 -6.99 18.64 -17.16
N ASN A 144 -8.14 18.52 -17.84
CA ASN A 144 -8.99 17.34 -17.77
C ASN A 144 -9.64 17.08 -19.13
N ASP A 145 -9.46 15.88 -19.66
CA ASP A 145 -9.98 15.45 -20.97
C ASP A 145 -9.74 16.52 -22.04
N ASP A 146 -8.47 16.93 -22.16
CA ASP A 146 -8.00 17.91 -23.14
C ASP A 146 -8.56 19.34 -23.03
N HIS A 147 -9.26 19.64 -21.94
CA HIS A 147 -9.80 20.97 -21.65
C HIS A 147 -9.15 21.60 -20.42
N TYR A 148 -8.80 22.89 -20.52
CA TYR A 148 -8.22 23.66 -19.42
C TYR A 148 -9.28 24.39 -18.60
N TYR A 149 -9.19 24.27 -17.29
CA TYR A 149 -9.99 24.98 -16.30
C TYR A 149 -9.09 25.87 -15.46
N MET A 150 -9.47 27.12 -15.20
CA MET A 150 -8.71 27.96 -14.26
C MET A 150 -9.18 27.72 -12.83
N ILE A 151 -8.25 27.42 -11.93
CA ILE A 151 -8.52 27.20 -10.51
C ILE A 151 -8.68 28.55 -9.81
N GLN A 152 -9.92 28.97 -9.60
CA GLN A 152 -10.25 30.24 -8.94
C GLN A 152 -10.10 30.14 -7.41
N ASN A 153 -10.49 29.01 -6.82
CA ASN A 153 -10.37 28.78 -5.38
C ASN A 153 -9.51 27.55 -5.10
N LYS A 154 -8.22 27.80 -4.83
CA LYS A 154 -7.21 26.78 -4.52
C LYS A 154 -7.69 25.86 -3.37
N THR A 155 -8.09 26.44 -2.24
CA THR A 155 -8.50 25.67 -1.05
C THR A 155 -9.75 24.80 -1.31
N GLY A 156 -10.73 25.33 -2.03
CA GLY A 156 -11.94 24.63 -2.43
C GLY A 156 -11.67 23.49 -3.42
N PHE A 157 -10.85 23.74 -4.43
CA PHE A 157 -10.45 22.75 -5.42
C PHE A 157 -9.70 21.57 -4.78
N PHE A 158 -8.64 21.84 -4.02
CA PHE A 158 -7.86 20.80 -3.34
C PHE A 158 -8.58 20.16 -2.14
N GLY A 159 -9.59 20.82 -1.57
CA GLY A 159 -10.26 20.38 -0.35
C GLY A 159 -9.33 20.41 0.86
N SER A 160 -8.53 21.48 0.99
CA SER A 160 -7.56 21.71 2.07
C SER A 160 -7.83 23.04 2.77
N ASP A 161 -7.35 23.18 4.00
CA ASP A 161 -7.51 24.43 4.77
C ASP A 161 -6.63 25.55 4.18
N TYR A 162 -5.41 25.18 3.79
CA TYR A 162 -4.44 26.06 3.14
C TYR A 162 -3.80 25.35 1.94
N VAL A 163 -3.29 26.14 0.99
CA VAL A 163 -2.50 25.66 -0.14
C VAL A 163 -1.26 26.55 -0.23
N CYS A 164 -0.08 25.94 -0.36
CA CYS A 164 1.17 26.71 -0.40
C CYS A 164 1.37 27.28 -1.80
N GLU A 165 1.66 28.57 -1.89
CA GLU A 165 1.89 29.24 -3.18
C GLU A 165 3.26 28.97 -3.78
N PHE A 166 4.12 28.25 -3.07
CA PHE A 166 5.49 27.96 -3.49
C PHE A 166 5.76 26.49 -3.77
N CYS A 167 5.18 25.59 -2.95
CA CYS A 167 5.34 24.15 -3.14
C CYS A 167 4.03 23.47 -3.57
N TYR A 168 2.96 24.24 -3.73
CA TYR A 168 1.69 23.84 -4.33
C TYR A 168 0.93 22.73 -3.59
N LYS A 169 1.35 22.40 -2.37
CA LYS A 169 0.74 21.36 -1.54
C LYS A 169 -0.33 21.96 -0.64
N GLY A 170 -1.45 21.24 -0.52
CA GLY A 170 -2.45 21.48 0.52
C GLY A 170 -1.92 21.12 1.91
N TYR A 171 -2.23 21.92 2.92
CA TYR A 171 -1.84 21.67 4.31
C TYR A 171 -2.91 22.16 5.29
N LYS A 172 -2.84 21.67 6.54
CA LYS A 172 -3.81 22.00 7.61
C LYS A 172 -3.33 23.09 8.57
N SER A 173 -2.02 23.29 8.68
CA SER A 173 -1.44 24.25 9.62
C SER A 173 -0.12 24.80 9.09
N HIS A 174 0.02 26.13 9.09
CA HIS A 174 1.24 26.81 8.67
C HIS A 174 2.47 26.39 9.50
N ALA A 175 2.28 26.10 10.79
CA ALA A 175 3.39 25.76 11.68
C ALA A 175 4.03 24.38 11.39
N PHE A 176 3.24 23.47 10.81
CA PHE A 176 3.68 22.11 10.43
C PHE A 176 3.96 21.97 8.92
N HIS A 177 3.71 23.02 8.14
CA HIS A 177 4.01 23.03 6.73
C HIS A 177 5.53 23.08 6.51
N LYS A 178 6.09 22.22 5.64
CA LYS A 178 7.52 22.23 5.31
C LYS A 178 7.70 22.56 3.83
N CYS A 179 8.38 23.65 3.56
CA CYS A 179 8.58 24.21 2.22
C CYS A 179 9.93 24.95 2.17
N LYS A 180 10.55 24.97 0.98
CA LYS A 180 11.82 25.67 0.73
C LYS A 180 11.69 27.19 0.94
N TYR A 181 10.58 27.76 0.46
CA TYR A 181 10.36 29.19 0.36
C TYR A 181 9.53 29.78 1.52
N PHE A 182 8.68 28.99 2.16
CA PHE A 182 7.90 29.42 3.33
C PHE A 182 8.52 28.88 4.62
N CYS A 183 8.90 29.78 5.52
CA CYS A 183 9.50 29.38 6.81
C CYS A 183 8.41 29.06 7.83
N ASN A 184 8.36 27.84 8.32
CA ASN A 184 7.39 27.43 9.35
C ASN A 184 7.77 27.88 10.77
N VAL A 185 8.94 28.50 10.96
CA VAL A 185 9.41 29.05 12.24
C VAL A 185 8.90 30.47 12.45
N CYS A 186 9.18 31.36 11.49
CA CYS A 186 8.74 32.75 11.55
C CYS A 186 7.47 33.03 10.71
N LEU A 187 6.94 32.03 10.00
CA LEU A 187 5.75 32.12 9.14
C LEU A 187 5.86 33.15 8.01
N SER A 188 7.09 33.52 7.62
CA SER A 188 7.37 34.46 6.54
C SER A 188 7.73 33.74 5.24
N SER A 189 7.18 34.25 4.13
CA SER A 189 7.52 33.88 2.76
C SER A 189 8.80 34.52 2.24
N THR A 190 9.41 35.48 2.95
CA THR A 190 10.67 36.13 2.55
C THR A 190 11.88 35.62 3.34
N CYS A 191 11.66 34.80 4.37
CA CYS A 191 12.72 34.26 5.22
C CYS A 191 13.78 33.46 4.43
N TYR A 192 13.43 32.89 3.27
CA TYR A 192 14.37 32.11 2.47
C TYR A 192 15.47 32.96 1.83
N ASN A 193 15.27 34.27 1.68
CA ASN A 193 16.28 35.20 1.14
C ASN A 193 17.45 35.47 2.10
N HIS A 194 17.34 35.02 3.36
CA HIS A 194 18.27 35.37 4.44
C HIS A 194 18.95 34.15 5.08
N GLN A 195 19.11 33.04 4.34
CA GLN A 195 19.61 31.75 4.88
C GLN A 195 21.14 31.67 5.12
N ASN A 196 21.90 32.73 4.79
CA ASN A 196 23.37 32.72 4.86
C ASN A 196 23.95 33.12 6.23
N THR A 197 23.20 32.94 7.33
CA THR A 197 23.63 33.38 8.67
C THR A 197 23.54 32.25 9.69
N THR A 198 24.16 32.44 10.85
CA THR A 198 24.21 31.45 11.93
C THR A 198 22.81 31.12 12.44
N ASN A 199 22.54 29.83 12.66
CA ASN A 199 21.29 29.39 13.27
C ASN A 199 21.20 29.84 14.73
N ILE A 200 20.03 30.32 15.15
CA ILE A 200 19.79 30.81 16.52
C ILE A 200 18.73 29.94 17.19
N ARG A 201 19.06 29.31 18.32
CA ARG A 201 18.09 28.56 19.12
C ARG A 201 17.31 29.53 20.00
N CYS A 202 15.99 29.59 19.84
CA CYS A 202 15.12 30.43 20.66
C CYS A 202 14.96 29.81 22.05
N SER A 203 15.20 30.58 23.12
CA SER A 203 15.02 30.15 24.51
C SER A 203 13.57 29.78 24.85
N ASP A 204 12.59 30.53 24.34
CA ASP A 204 11.21 30.46 24.85
C ASP A 204 10.36 29.33 24.23
N CYS A 205 10.71 28.92 23.03
CA CYS A 205 10.00 27.87 22.27
C CYS A 205 10.93 26.72 21.86
N LEU A 206 12.24 26.84 22.11
CA LEU A 206 13.28 25.87 21.77
C LEU A 206 13.41 25.54 20.28
N ARG A 207 12.75 26.32 19.41
CA ARG A 207 12.85 26.17 17.95
C ARG A 207 14.12 26.84 17.43
N LEU A 208 14.68 26.26 16.39
CA LEU A 208 15.86 26.79 15.70
C LEU A 208 15.43 27.77 14.60
N CYS A 209 15.76 29.05 14.78
CA CYS A 209 15.60 30.09 13.77
C CYS A 209 16.76 30.03 12.78
N ARG A 210 16.45 30.18 11.49
CA ARG A 210 17.40 29.96 10.38
C ARG A 210 18.39 31.11 10.16
N SER A 211 18.15 32.24 10.82
CA SER A 211 18.89 33.47 10.65
C SER A 211 18.48 34.48 11.72
N GLU A 212 19.24 35.57 11.83
CA GLU A 212 18.84 36.71 12.66
C GLU A 212 17.51 37.32 12.20
N PHE A 213 17.31 37.45 10.88
CA PHE A 213 16.01 37.85 10.31
C PHE A 213 14.87 36.91 10.73
N CYS A 214 15.12 35.61 10.68
CA CYS A 214 14.14 34.61 11.09
C CYS A 214 13.80 34.76 12.58
N PHE A 215 14.80 35.00 13.43
CA PHE A 215 14.62 35.19 14.87
C PHE A 215 13.80 36.45 15.18
N LYS A 216 14.10 37.59 14.54
CA LYS A 216 13.34 38.85 14.69
C LYS A 216 11.87 38.65 14.27
N LYS A 217 11.63 38.15 13.06
CA LYS A 217 10.27 37.87 12.56
C LYS A 217 9.52 36.83 13.39
N HIS A 218 10.23 35.87 13.99
CA HIS A 218 9.63 34.86 14.87
C HIS A 218 9.08 35.45 16.18
N LYS A 219 9.65 36.57 16.65
CA LYS A 219 9.22 37.32 17.84
C LYS A 219 8.25 38.46 17.53
N GLU A 220 8.19 38.91 16.27
CA GLU A 220 7.28 39.96 15.82
C GLU A 220 5.82 39.52 15.79
N MET A 221 4.93 40.49 15.98
CA MET A 221 3.49 40.29 15.89
C MET A 221 3.07 40.12 14.42
N THR A 222 2.41 39.01 14.09
CA THR A 222 1.91 38.72 12.74
C THR A 222 0.39 38.63 12.75
N VAL A 223 -0.26 39.14 11.69
CA VAL A 223 -1.73 39.08 11.53
C VAL A 223 -2.12 37.87 10.69
N GLN A 224 -3.00 37.01 11.22
CA GLN A 224 -3.61 35.94 10.42
C GLN A 224 -4.82 36.47 9.66
N THR A 225 -4.70 36.60 8.33
CA THR A 225 -5.70 37.22 7.43
C THR A 225 -7.11 36.62 7.52
N GLN A 226 -7.23 35.33 7.85
CA GLN A 226 -8.53 34.64 7.92
C GLN A 226 -9.27 34.78 9.27
N ARG A 227 -8.60 35.19 10.35
CA ARG A 227 -9.18 35.21 11.71
C ARG A 227 -9.06 36.55 12.44
N ARG A 228 -8.43 37.56 11.82
CA ARG A 228 -8.18 38.90 12.39
C ARG A 228 -7.60 38.85 13.82
N LYS A 229 -6.75 37.86 14.10
CA LYS A 229 -6.00 37.75 15.36
C LYS A 229 -4.51 38.01 15.10
N SER A 230 -3.93 38.89 15.90
CA SER A 230 -2.50 39.12 15.99
C SER A 230 -1.88 38.06 16.91
N PHE A 231 -0.77 37.46 16.48
CA PHE A 231 -0.02 36.52 17.31
C PHE A 231 1.47 36.55 16.94
N ARG A 232 2.34 36.18 17.88
CA ARG A 232 3.76 35.95 17.59
C ARG A 232 3.96 34.49 17.18
N PRO A 233 4.70 34.18 16.10
CA PRO A 233 5.00 32.80 15.74
C PRO A 233 5.59 31.97 16.89
N CYS A 234 6.39 32.58 17.75
CA CYS A 234 6.96 31.99 18.98
C CYS A 234 5.93 31.35 19.91
N ASP A 235 4.75 31.97 20.03
CA ASP A 235 3.72 31.56 20.97
C ASP A 235 2.82 30.47 20.39
N SER A 236 2.91 30.20 19.09
CA SER A 236 2.04 29.24 18.40
C SER A 236 2.50 27.80 18.54
N THR A 237 3.82 27.56 18.58
CA THR A 237 4.42 26.22 18.57
C THR A 237 5.76 26.17 19.31
N LYS A 238 6.01 25.09 20.04
CA LYS A 238 7.22 24.88 20.84
C LYS A 238 7.74 23.44 20.71
N TYR A 239 9.03 23.23 20.98
CA TYR A 239 9.58 21.89 21.21
C TYR A 239 9.46 21.51 22.69
N CYS A 240 9.17 20.24 22.95
CA CYS A 240 9.26 19.66 24.29
C CYS A 240 10.73 19.39 24.65
N GLU A 241 11.15 19.75 25.86
CA GLU A 241 12.52 19.52 26.36
C GLU A 241 12.85 18.02 26.48
N ASP A 242 11.90 17.23 26.99
CA ASP A 242 12.13 15.80 27.26
C ASP A 242 12.23 14.95 25.99
N CYS A 243 11.33 15.18 25.03
CA CYS A 243 11.16 14.28 23.88
C CYS A 243 11.47 14.92 22.51
N GLY A 244 11.83 16.21 22.47
CA GLY A 244 12.19 16.91 21.24
C GLY A 244 11.07 17.04 20.20
N ARG A 245 9.80 16.76 20.55
CA ARG A 245 8.66 16.84 19.63
C ARG A 245 8.07 18.25 19.57
N LEU A 246 7.73 18.69 18.35
CA LEU A 246 7.07 19.98 18.09
C LEU A 246 5.56 19.87 18.39
N TYR A 247 5.03 20.78 19.20
CA TYR A 247 3.60 20.85 19.53
C TYR A 247 3.03 22.26 19.38
N ALA A 248 1.72 22.38 19.19
CA ALA A 248 0.99 23.66 19.13
C ALA A 248 0.48 24.06 20.51
N VAL A 249 0.64 25.34 20.85
CA VAL A 249 0.16 25.92 22.11
C VAL A 249 -1.31 26.29 21.94
N THR A 250 -2.20 25.58 22.62
CA THR A 250 -3.63 25.93 22.69
C THR A 250 -3.88 26.76 23.94
N GLY A 251 -4.67 27.84 23.86
CA GLY A 251 -4.91 28.82 24.96
C GLY A 251 -5.63 28.32 26.21
N ARG A 252 -5.46 27.05 26.60
CA ARG A 252 -5.85 26.51 27.91
C ARG A 252 -4.57 26.20 28.70
N PRO A 253 -4.30 26.89 29.83
CA PRO A 253 -3.05 26.77 30.59
C PRO A 253 -2.69 25.34 31.06
N ASN A 254 -3.70 24.48 31.24
CA ASN A 254 -3.51 23.14 31.84
C ASN A 254 -3.30 21.99 30.84
N ASN A 255 -3.15 22.29 29.54
CA ASN A 255 -2.81 21.28 28.53
C ASN A 255 -1.43 21.57 27.91
N ILE A 256 -0.39 21.61 28.75
CA ILE A 256 0.92 21.14 28.29
C ILE A 256 0.63 19.76 27.71
N ARG A 257 0.79 19.58 26.39
CA ARG A 257 0.69 18.25 25.79
C ARG A 257 1.84 17.44 26.40
N LYS A 258 1.61 16.82 27.57
CA LYS A 258 2.49 15.79 28.13
C LYS A 258 2.82 14.89 26.97
N CYS A 259 4.11 14.74 26.68
CA CYS A 259 4.56 14.07 25.49
C CYS A 259 3.89 12.69 25.48
N LEU A 260 2.84 12.52 24.65
CA LEU A 260 2.14 11.25 24.54
C LEU A 260 3.17 10.32 23.91
N LYS A 261 3.86 9.58 24.77
CA LYS A 261 4.66 8.42 24.44
C LYS A 261 3.81 7.63 23.43
N GLY A 262 4.35 7.43 22.22
CA GLY A 262 3.57 6.90 21.11
C GLY A 262 2.97 5.56 21.52
N LYS A 263 1.81 5.17 21.01
CA LYS A 263 1.32 3.81 21.23
C LYS A 263 1.76 2.92 20.08
N CYS A 264 2.03 1.65 20.35
CA CYS A 264 2.21 0.66 19.30
C CYS A 264 0.93 0.62 18.46
N GLY A 265 1.05 0.81 17.15
CA GLY A 265 -0.11 0.78 16.25
C GLY A 265 -0.75 -0.61 16.13
N HIS A 266 -0.07 -1.65 16.61
CA HIS A 266 -0.52 -3.03 16.54
C HIS A 266 -1.21 -3.49 17.84
N CYS A 267 -0.51 -3.50 18.98
CA CYS A 267 -1.08 -3.92 20.27
C CYS A 267 -1.67 -2.77 21.10
N GLY A 268 -1.40 -1.50 20.73
CA GLY A 268 -1.90 -0.34 21.48
C GLY A 268 -1.11 0.02 22.75
N GLU A 269 -0.08 -0.76 23.11
CA GLU A 269 0.75 -0.50 24.30
C GLU A 269 1.51 0.82 24.20
N PRO A 270 1.72 1.53 25.32
CA PRO A 270 2.58 2.72 25.36
C PRO A 270 4.05 2.38 25.03
N LEU A 271 4.63 3.05 24.05
CA LEU A 271 6.05 2.99 23.72
C LEU A 271 6.82 3.92 24.66
N THR A 272 7.45 3.35 25.69
CA THR A 272 8.37 4.06 26.58
C THR A 272 9.72 4.31 25.89
N SER A 273 10.41 5.39 26.29
CA SER A 273 11.74 5.75 25.77
C SER A 273 12.84 4.72 26.10
N ASP A 274 12.60 3.92 27.14
CA ASP A 274 13.67 3.17 27.82
C ASP A 274 13.65 1.67 27.48
N THR A 275 12.69 1.20 26.66
CA THR A 275 12.54 -0.22 26.31
C THR A 275 12.21 -0.43 24.84
N THR A 276 12.89 -1.36 24.18
CA THR A 276 12.51 -1.86 22.85
C THR A 276 11.19 -2.63 22.96
N HIS A 277 10.10 -2.03 22.46
CA HIS A 277 8.78 -2.65 22.49
C HIS A 277 8.79 -3.98 21.72
N LYS A 278 8.48 -5.08 22.43
CA LYS A 278 8.36 -6.44 21.90
C LYS A 278 6.89 -6.77 21.68
N CYS A 279 6.41 -6.61 20.45
CA CYS A 279 5.00 -6.85 20.13
C CYS A 279 4.71 -8.34 19.88
N TYR A 280 3.46 -8.75 20.13
CA TYR A 280 2.96 -10.10 19.86
C TYR A 280 1.81 -10.06 18.85
N ILE A 281 1.59 -11.17 18.15
CA ILE A 281 0.39 -11.36 17.33
C ILE A 281 -0.82 -11.23 18.26
N GLN A 282 -1.77 -10.37 17.88
CA GLN A 282 -2.91 -10.06 18.73
C GLN A 282 -4.05 -11.06 18.48
N PRO A 283 -4.74 -11.51 19.54
CA PRO A 283 -6.03 -12.18 19.40
C PRO A 283 -7.00 -11.30 18.62
N GLN A 284 -7.86 -11.93 17.82
CA GLN A 284 -8.85 -11.24 17.00
C GLN A 284 -10.22 -11.35 17.66
N LYS A 285 -11.04 -10.31 17.54
CA LYS A 285 -12.45 -10.37 17.93
C LYS A 285 -13.27 -11.05 16.83
N SER A 286 -14.24 -11.86 17.22
CA SER A 286 -15.23 -12.38 16.29
C SER A 286 -16.12 -11.25 15.75
N SER A 287 -16.61 -11.45 14.53
CA SER A 287 -17.60 -10.62 13.84
C SER A 287 -18.85 -11.45 13.59
N ASP A 288 -20.01 -10.81 13.64
CA ASP A 288 -21.26 -11.45 13.28
C ASP A 288 -21.27 -11.77 11.78
N PRO A 289 -21.76 -12.97 11.38
CA PRO A 289 -21.89 -13.31 9.97
C PRO A 289 -22.77 -12.31 9.21
N GLN A 290 -22.36 -11.94 8.00
CA GLN A 290 -23.09 -10.97 7.18
C GLN A 290 -23.74 -11.62 5.94
N THR A 291 -24.64 -10.89 5.28
CA THR A 291 -25.39 -11.38 4.11
C THR A 291 -25.08 -10.62 2.80
N LYS A 292 -24.08 -9.72 2.79
CA LYS A 292 -23.77 -8.90 1.61
C LYS A 292 -22.87 -9.64 0.62
N TYR A 293 -23.40 -10.74 0.09
CA TYR A 293 -22.74 -11.56 -0.93
C TYR A 293 -23.48 -11.50 -2.26
N VAL A 294 -22.73 -11.44 -3.36
CA VAL A 294 -23.23 -11.64 -4.71
C VAL A 294 -22.40 -12.74 -5.36
N PHE A 295 -23.04 -13.81 -5.79
CA PHE A 295 -22.42 -14.88 -6.55
C PHE A 295 -22.59 -14.57 -8.03
N TYR A 296 -21.55 -14.75 -8.83
CA TYR A 296 -21.64 -14.48 -10.26
C TYR A 296 -20.74 -15.41 -11.06
N ASP A 297 -21.01 -15.48 -12.36
CA ASP A 297 -20.21 -16.20 -13.32
C ASP A 297 -20.34 -15.56 -14.70
N PHE A 298 -19.25 -15.58 -15.48
CA PHE A 298 -19.22 -15.12 -16.87
C PHE A 298 -19.10 -16.29 -17.83
N GLU A 299 -19.97 -16.31 -18.84
CA GLU A 299 -19.73 -17.11 -20.04
C GLU A 299 -19.01 -16.28 -21.09
N THR A 300 -18.13 -16.93 -21.83
CA THR A 300 -17.28 -16.26 -22.82
C THR A 300 -17.29 -16.98 -24.16
N SER A 301 -17.25 -16.21 -25.24
CA SER A 301 -16.78 -16.72 -26.54
C SER A 301 -15.25 -16.67 -26.61
N ALA A 302 -14.64 -17.66 -27.27
CA ALA A 302 -13.19 -17.81 -27.38
C ALA A 302 -12.69 -17.56 -28.81
N GLU A 303 -13.20 -16.53 -29.47
CA GLU A 303 -12.73 -16.12 -30.79
C GLU A 303 -11.30 -15.56 -30.73
N SER A 304 -10.47 -15.86 -31.74
CA SER A 304 -9.11 -15.29 -31.90
C SER A 304 -8.12 -15.58 -30.76
N GLY A 305 -8.36 -16.61 -29.93
CA GLY A 305 -7.52 -16.94 -28.77
C GLY A 305 -7.70 -16.00 -27.58
N LYS A 306 -8.75 -15.17 -27.57
CA LYS A 306 -9.09 -14.26 -26.46
C LYS A 306 -10.52 -14.48 -26.00
N HIS A 307 -10.69 -14.72 -24.70
CA HIS A 307 -12.01 -14.81 -24.07
C HIS A 307 -12.69 -13.44 -24.03
N LYS A 308 -13.91 -13.36 -24.58
CA LYS A 308 -14.80 -12.20 -24.50
C LYS A 308 -16.11 -12.62 -23.85
N ALA A 309 -16.45 -12.00 -22.71
CA ALA A 309 -17.69 -12.31 -22.04
C ALA A 309 -18.90 -11.91 -22.89
N ASN A 310 -19.84 -12.84 -23.04
CA ASN A 310 -21.08 -12.65 -23.80
C ASN A 310 -22.34 -13.00 -23.00
N PHE A 311 -22.19 -13.54 -21.79
CA PHE A 311 -23.26 -13.65 -20.81
C PHE A 311 -22.69 -13.53 -19.39
N VAL A 312 -23.51 -13.00 -18.49
CA VAL A 312 -23.22 -12.92 -17.06
C VAL A 312 -24.50 -13.19 -16.28
N CYS A 313 -24.39 -14.00 -15.23
CA CYS A 313 -25.42 -14.16 -14.23
C CYS A 313 -24.87 -13.73 -12.87
N ALA A 314 -25.71 -13.09 -12.06
CA ALA A 314 -25.40 -12.68 -10.71
C ALA A 314 -26.62 -12.94 -9.80
N ILE A 315 -26.40 -13.61 -8.67
CA ILE A 315 -27.44 -13.98 -7.72
C ILE A 315 -26.97 -13.56 -6.33
N ASP A 316 -27.78 -12.77 -5.62
CA ASP A 316 -27.59 -12.50 -4.20
C ASP A 316 -28.48 -13.44 -3.35
N PHE A 317 -28.81 -13.10 -2.10
CA PHE A 317 -29.70 -13.97 -1.31
C PHE A 317 -31.17 -13.91 -1.74
N GLU A 318 -31.59 -12.81 -2.37
CA GLU A 318 -32.97 -12.46 -2.66
C GLU A 318 -33.27 -12.37 -4.16
N ASN A 319 -32.31 -11.88 -4.94
CA ASN A 319 -32.50 -11.43 -6.32
C ASN A 319 -31.53 -12.10 -7.29
N LYS A 320 -32.01 -12.34 -8.50
CA LYS A 320 -31.23 -12.77 -9.66
C LYS A 320 -31.19 -11.65 -10.70
N TRP A 321 -30.02 -11.42 -11.26
CA TRP A 321 -29.78 -10.48 -12.36
C TRP A 321 -28.93 -11.14 -13.43
N CYS A 322 -29.28 -10.96 -14.69
CA CYS A 322 -28.50 -11.48 -15.82
C CYS A 322 -28.38 -10.41 -16.91
N ALA A 323 -27.29 -10.46 -17.67
CA ALA A 323 -27.14 -9.69 -18.90
C ALA A 323 -26.45 -10.54 -19.97
N SER A 324 -26.86 -10.33 -21.22
CA SER A 324 -26.31 -11.03 -22.38
C SER A 324 -25.62 -10.04 -23.33
N ARG A 325 -24.94 -10.57 -24.36
CA ARG A 325 -24.19 -9.86 -25.41
C ARG A 325 -22.87 -9.25 -24.93
N SER A 326 -22.12 -8.68 -25.87
CA SER A 326 -20.76 -8.14 -25.67
C SER A 326 -20.66 -6.99 -24.65
N SER A 327 -21.78 -6.37 -24.27
CA SER A 327 -21.84 -5.30 -23.26
C SER A 327 -22.09 -5.83 -21.83
N CYS A 328 -22.19 -7.14 -21.62
CA CYS A 328 -22.55 -7.74 -20.34
C CYS A 328 -21.63 -7.30 -19.18
N VAL A 329 -20.31 -7.21 -19.40
CA VAL A 329 -19.34 -6.74 -18.38
C VAL A 329 -19.62 -5.29 -17.98
N LYS A 330 -19.87 -4.42 -18.96
CA LYS A 330 -20.22 -3.00 -18.71
C LYS A 330 -21.50 -2.90 -17.90
N LEU A 331 -22.54 -3.64 -18.28
CA LEU A 331 -23.82 -3.66 -17.58
C LEU A 331 -23.68 -4.18 -16.15
N PHE A 332 -22.87 -5.24 -15.95
CA PHE A 332 -22.59 -5.80 -14.64
C PHE A 332 -21.91 -4.79 -13.72
N VAL A 333 -20.83 -4.14 -14.20
CA VAL A 333 -20.11 -3.14 -13.39
C VAL A 333 -20.98 -1.91 -13.13
N HIS A 334 -21.74 -1.42 -14.11
CA HIS A 334 -22.67 -0.31 -13.90
C HIS A 334 -23.77 -0.64 -12.89
N THR A 335 -24.25 -1.88 -12.87
CA THR A 335 -25.28 -2.34 -11.94
C THR A 335 -24.73 -2.47 -10.53
N PHE A 336 -23.60 -3.16 -10.37
CA PHE A 336 -23.09 -3.59 -9.06
C PHE A 336 -22.07 -2.64 -8.43
N ARG A 337 -21.41 -1.77 -9.20
CA ARG A 337 -20.48 -0.77 -8.67
C ARG A 337 -21.19 0.54 -8.30
N GLN A 338 -22.24 0.43 -7.48
CA GLN A 338 -23.06 1.55 -7.00
C GLN A 338 -23.03 1.68 -5.47
N PRO A 339 -23.35 2.85 -4.88
CA PRO A 339 -23.36 3.04 -3.42
C PRO A 339 -24.22 2.04 -2.65
N LYS A 340 -25.30 1.51 -3.24
CA LYS A 340 -26.15 0.47 -2.62
C LYS A 340 -25.39 -0.82 -2.30
N TYR A 341 -24.39 -1.18 -3.11
CA TYR A 341 -23.55 -2.36 -2.92
C TYR A 341 -22.24 -2.07 -2.16
N ARG A 342 -22.23 -1.02 -1.33
CA ARG A 342 -21.06 -0.70 -0.50
C ARG A 342 -20.80 -1.79 0.54
N ASN A 343 -19.54 -2.20 0.67
CA ASN A 343 -19.10 -3.33 1.52
C ASN A 343 -19.59 -4.73 1.07
N TYR A 344 -20.11 -4.89 -0.15
CA TYR A 344 -20.45 -6.21 -0.68
C TYR A 344 -19.22 -7.01 -1.07
N THR A 345 -19.32 -8.33 -0.95
CA THR A 345 -18.34 -9.30 -1.42
C THR A 345 -18.93 -10.08 -2.60
N PHE A 346 -18.28 -10.00 -3.74
CA PHE A 346 -18.62 -10.68 -4.98
C PHE A 346 -17.78 -11.94 -5.10
N ILE A 347 -18.40 -13.07 -5.43
CA ILE A 347 -17.77 -14.39 -5.41
C ILE A 347 -18.05 -15.09 -6.74
N ALA A 348 -16.98 -15.45 -7.46
CA ALA A 348 -17.04 -16.30 -8.64
C ALA A 348 -16.14 -17.54 -8.44
N HIS A 349 -16.39 -18.61 -9.18
CA HIS A 349 -15.65 -19.86 -9.04
C HIS A 349 -14.44 -19.91 -9.98
N ASN A 350 -13.25 -20.15 -9.43
CA ASN A 350 -11.98 -20.07 -10.17
C ASN A 350 -11.72 -18.67 -10.77
N ALA A 351 -12.30 -17.64 -10.16
CA ALA A 351 -12.20 -16.25 -10.61
C ALA A 351 -10.76 -15.76 -10.72
N SER A 352 -9.86 -16.26 -9.86
CA SER A 352 -8.46 -15.80 -9.81
C SER A 352 -7.65 -16.14 -11.05
N GLY A 353 -8.07 -17.16 -11.81
CA GLY A 353 -7.47 -17.52 -13.09
C GLY A 353 -8.25 -17.01 -14.30
N PHE A 354 -9.47 -16.49 -14.12
CA PHE A 354 -10.40 -16.23 -15.23
C PHE A 354 -11.21 -14.94 -15.05
N ASP A 355 -12.35 -14.96 -14.35
CA ASP A 355 -13.33 -13.86 -14.26
C ASP A 355 -12.72 -12.54 -13.78
N ASN A 356 -11.80 -12.60 -12.82
CA ASN A 356 -11.14 -11.41 -12.29
C ASN A 356 -10.33 -10.69 -13.38
N TYR A 357 -9.80 -11.40 -14.39
CA TYR A 357 -9.11 -10.76 -15.51
C TYR A 357 -10.06 -10.05 -16.46
N ILE A 358 -11.25 -10.59 -16.70
CA ILE A 358 -12.29 -9.94 -17.51
C ILE A 358 -12.71 -8.61 -16.84
N LEU A 359 -12.94 -8.66 -15.52
CA LEU A 359 -13.27 -7.46 -14.74
C LEU A 359 -12.10 -6.48 -14.64
N LEU A 360 -10.87 -6.96 -14.45
CA LEU A 360 -9.68 -6.11 -14.34
C LEU A 360 -9.37 -5.38 -15.65
N ASP A 361 -9.52 -6.04 -16.81
CA ASP A 361 -9.41 -5.39 -18.13
C ASP A 361 -10.43 -4.25 -18.26
N TYR A 362 -11.69 -4.51 -17.90
CA TYR A 362 -12.73 -3.47 -17.92
C TYR A 362 -12.42 -2.33 -16.93
N PHE A 363 -12.05 -2.65 -15.69
CA PHE A 363 -11.72 -1.65 -14.66
C PHE A 363 -10.58 -0.75 -15.12
N THR A 364 -9.53 -1.33 -15.69
CA THR A 364 -8.37 -0.58 -16.20
C THR A 364 -8.76 0.37 -17.32
N LYS A 365 -9.57 -0.09 -18.28
CA LYS A 365 -10.11 0.74 -19.36
C LYS A 365 -11.00 1.89 -18.87
N GLN A 366 -11.68 1.71 -17.75
CA GLN A 366 -12.51 2.76 -17.11
C GLN A 366 -11.73 3.60 -16.08
N GLY A 367 -10.39 3.45 -15.97
CA GLY A 367 -9.58 4.17 -14.99
C GLY A 367 -9.86 3.80 -13.52
N ILE A 368 -10.50 2.66 -13.27
CA ILE A 368 -10.76 2.11 -11.93
C ILE A 368 -9.54 1.31 -11.50
N VAL A 369 -8.93 1.70 -10.37
CA VAL A 369 -7.70 1.07 -9.85
C VAL A 369 -8.00 0.32 -8.54
N PRO A 370 -8.34 -0.98 -8.60
CA PRO A 370 -8.52 -1.81 -7.42
C PRO A 370 -7.17 -2.16 -6.78
N ARG A 371 -7.17 -2.43 -5.46
CA ARG A 371 -6.00 -3.04 -4.80
C ARG A 371 -6.06 -4.55 -5.03
N LEU A 372 -4.99 -5.12 -5.55
CA LEU A 372 -4.92 -6.55 -5.88
C LEU A 372 -4.19 -7.33 -4.77
N THR A 373 -4.63 -8.56 -4.51
CA THR A 373 -3.88 -9.58 -3.79
C THR A 373 -3.68 -10.76 -4.72
N MET A 374 -2.42 -11.07 -5.02
CA MET A 374 -2.02 -12.01 -6.07
C MET A 374 -1.34 -13.24 -5.46
N ARG A 375 -1.42 -14.38 -6.15
CA ARG A 375 -0.56 -15.56 -5.95
C ARG A 375 0.04 -15.97 -7.29
N GLY A 376 1.31 -15.64 -7.50
CA GLY A 376 1.90 -15.70 -8.84
C GLY A 376 1.09 -14.84 -9.81
N SER A 377 0.66 -15.44 -10.92
CA SER A 377 -0.22 -14.83 -11.93
C SER A 377 -1.71 -15.00 -11.64
N LYS A 378 -2.14 -15.35 -10.42
CA LYS A 378 -3.57 -15.47 -10.08
C LYS A 378 -4.05 -14.31 -9.20
N VAL A 379 -5.17 -13.69 -9.55
CA VAL A 379 -5.78 -12.55 -8.84
C VAL A 379 -6.73 -13.07 -7.76
N LEU A 380 -6.24 -13.35 -6.55
CA LEU A 380 -7.07 -13.94 -5.47
C LEU A 380 -8.15 -13.00 -4.93
N LEU A 381 -7.82 -11.70 -4.85
CA LEU A 381 -8.75 -10.66 -4.41
C LEU A 381 -8.51 -9.38 -5.20
N MET A 382 -9.59 -8.82 -5.74
CA MET A 382 -9.64 -7.41 -6.12
C MET A 382 -10.41 -6.62 -5.06
N TYR A 383 -9.84 -5.53 -4.57
CA TYR A 383 -10.45 -4.68 -3.56
C TYR A 383 -10.68 -3.26 -4.10
N ASP A 384 -11.95 -2.90 -4.31
CA ASP A 384 -12.33 -1.54 -4.65
C ASP A 384 -12.37 -0.66 -3.40
N ASN A 385 -11.32 0.13 -3.18
CA ASN A 385 -11.20 1.04 -2.05
C ASN A 385 -12.33 2.07 -1.94
N GLN A 386 -12.96 2.45 -3.06
CA GLN A 386 -13.96 3.52 -3.07
C GLN A 386 -15.28 3.04 -2.46
N LEU A 387 -15.75 1.86 -2.88
CA LEU A 387 -16.98 1.24 -2.41
C LEU A 387 -16.76 0.17 -1.34
N LYS A 388 -15.49 -0.08 -0.97
CA LYS A 388 -15.10 -1.15 -0.04
C LYS A 388 -15.59 -2.53 -0.51
N GLN A 389 -15.66 -2.74 -1.82
CA GLN A 389 -16.12 -4.01 -2.41
C GLN A 389 -14.96 -4.99 -2.53
N ARG A 390 -15.25 -6.26 -2.31
CA ARG A 390 -14.30 -7.37 -2.44
C ARG A 390 -14.75 -8.28 -3.58
N TRP A 391 -13.84 -8.71 -4.44
CA TRP A 391 -14.10 -9.65 -5.52
C TRP A 391 -13.20 -10.87 -5.29
N LEU A 392 -13.79 -11.99 -4.92
CA LEU A 392 -13.14 -13.20 -4.41
C LEU A 392 -13.31 -14.39 -5.35
N ASP A 393 -12.36 -15.31 -5.23
CA ASP A 393 -12.41 -16.61 -5.86
C ASP A 393 -12.84 -17.71 -4.86
N SER A 394 -14.00 -18.34 -5.09
CA SER A 394 -14.49 -19.43 -4.23
C SER A 394 -13.59 -20.68 -4.28
N TYR A 395 -12.80 -20.86 -5.34
CA TYR A 395 -11.85 -21.97 -5.46
C TYR A 395 -10.75 -21.92 -4.40
N SER A 396 -10.50 -20.74 -3.82
CA SER A 396 -9.56 -20.57 -2.69
C SER A 396 -10.10 -21.13 -1.36
N PHE A 397 -11.36 -21.57 -1.34
CA PHE A 397 -12.05 -22.18 -0.20
C PHE A 397 -12.50 -23.61 -0.53
N ILE A 398 -13.02 -23.81 -1.75
CA ILE A 398 -13.57 -25.06 -2.25
C ILE A 398 -12.73 -25.50 -3.47
N PRO A 399 -11.55 -26.12 -3.28
CA PRO A 399 -10.55 -26.35 -4.34
C PRO A 399 -10.89 -27.58 -5.20
N MET A 400 -12.06 -27.58 -5.82
CA MET A 400 -12.55 -28.62 -6.73
C MET A 400 -13.35 -27.97 -7.86
N ARG A 401 -13.61 -28.72 -8.94
CA ARG A 401 -14.46 -28.24 -10.04
C ARG A 401 -15.88 -28.00 -9.53
N LEU A 402 -16.55 -26.95 -10.03
CA LEU A 402 -17.92 -26.61 -9.65
C LEU A 402 -18.89 -27.79 -9.77
N ALA A 403 -18.81 -28.54 -10.87
CA ALA A 403 -19.64 -29.74 -11.12
C ALA A 403 -19.45 -30.88 -10.09
N LYS A 404 -18.34 -30.88 -9.32
CA LYS A 404 -18.11 -31.87 -8.24
C LYS A 404 -18.64 -31.41 -6.89
N THR A 405 -18.97 -30.12 -6.74
CA THR A 405 -19.43 -29.56 -5.46
C THR A 405 -20.75 -30.14 -4.95
N PRO A 406 -21.76 -30.47 -5.79
CA PRO A 406 -23.01 -31.06 -5.30
C PRO A 406 -22.79 -32.39 -4.58
N ALA A 407 -22.07 -33.32 -5.23
CA ALA A 407 -21.73 -34.61 -4.65
C ALA A 407 -20.84 -34.48 -3.40
N ALA A 408 -19.84 -33.58 -3.43
CA ALA A 408 -18.92 -33.39 -2.31
C ALA A 408 -19.57 -32.73 -1.08
N LEU A 409 -20.60 -31.90 -1.27
CA LEU A 409 -21.30 -31.16 -0.21
C LEU A 409 -22.69 -31.72 0.10
N GLY A 410 -23.09 -32.83 -0.54
CA GLY A 410 -24.34 -33.54 -0.25
C GLY A 410 -25.61 -32.79 -0.65
N PHE A 411 -25.60 -32.05 -1.76
CA PHE A 411 -26.83 -31.43 -2.32
C PHE A 411 -27.07 -31.86 -3.76
N GLU A 412 -28.33 -31.87 -4.18
CA GLU A 412 -28.70 -32.23 -5.55
C GLU A 412 -28.41 -31.07 -6.52
N ASP A 413 -27.79 -31.38 -7.65
CA ASP A 413 -27.66 -30.45 -8.77
C ASP A 413 -28.94 -30.49 -9.61
N SER A 414 -29.34 -29.32 -10.12
CA SER A 414 -30.44 -29.17 -11.07
C SER A 414 -30.05 -29.56 -12.50
N LYS A 415 -28.77 -29.85 -12.80
CA LYS A 415 -28.30 -30.05 -14.18
C LYS A 415 -28.65 -31.41 -14.78
N LYS A 416 -29.50 -31.38 -15.81
CA LYS A 416 -29.59 -32.37 -16.90
C LYS A 416 -28.93 -31.76 -18.16
N GLY A 417 -27.72 -32.19 -18.52
CA GLY A 417 -27.13 -31.96 -19.86
C GLY A 417 -25.79 -31.20 -19.94
N TYR A 418 -25.26 -31.06 -21.16
CA TYR A 418 -23.95 -30.48 -21.48
C TYR A 418 -24.09 -29.23 -22.35
N PHE A 419 -23.15 -28.28 -22.24
CA PHE A 419 -23.13 -27.06 -23.05
C PHE A 419 -22.00 -27.08 -24.10
N PRO A 420 -22.27 -26.70 -25.36
CA PRO A 420 -21.27 -26.76 -26.43
C PRO A 420 -20.35 -25.54 -26.41
N HIS A 421 -19.35 -25.52 -25.52
CA HIS A 421 -18.45 -24.36 -25.34
C HIS A 421 -17.75 -23.90 -26.63
N MET A 422 -17.38 -24.81 -27.55
CA MET A 422 -16.75 -24.43 -28.81
C MET A 422 -17.75 -23.89 -29.85
N PHE A 423 -19.06 -24.06 -29.61
CA PHE A 423 -20.12 -23.49 -30.44
C PHE A 423 -20.46 -22.06 -30.01
N ASN A 424 -19.97 -21.61 -28.86
CA ASN A 424 -20.14 -20.25 -28.34
C ASN A 424 -19.23 -19.25 -29.09
N ILE A 425 -19.68 -18.86 -30.28
CA ILE A 425 -19.07 -17.85 -31.15
C ILE A 425 -20.13 -16.88 -31.66
N THR A 426 -19.69 -15.71 -32.13
CA THR A 426 -20.55 -14.62 -32.59
C THR A 426 -21.42 -15.05 -33.76
N GLU A 427 -20.90 -15.88 -34.66
CA GLU A 427 -21.62 -16.42 -35.82
C GLU A 427 -22.84 -17.27 -35.42
N ASN A 428 -22.76 -17.95 -34.27
CA ASN A 428 -23.82 -18.83 -33.77
C ASN A 428 -24.73 -18.16 -32.74
N ALA A 429 -24.55 -16.87 -32.47
CA ALA A 429 -25.23 -16.19 -31.35
C ALA A 429 -26.77 -16.17 -31.45
N ASP A 430 -27.31 -16.27 -32.66
CA ASP A 430 -28.75 -16.33 -32.94
C ASP A 430 -29.16 -17.71 -33.52
N TYR A 431 -28.34 -18.76 -33.32
CA TYR A 431 -28.60 -20.10 -33.84
C TYR A 431 -29.82 -20.76 -33.17
N VAL A 432 -30.73 -21.23 -34.02
CA VAL A 432 -31.85 -22.11 -33.65
C VAL A 432 -31.90 -23.25 -34.66
N GLY A 433 -31.67 -24.48 -34.20
CA GLY A 433 -31.57 -25.65 -35.08
C GLY A 433 -31.27 -26.92 -34.29
N PRO A 434 -30.86 -28.03 -34.93
CA PRO A 434 -30.47 -29.25 -34.23
C PRO A 434 -29.32 -29.03 -33.23
N TYR A 435 -29.23 -29.88 -32.20
CA TYR A 435 -28.10 -29.86 -31.27
C TYR A 435 -26.74 -29.98 -31.99
N PRO A 436 -25.73 -29.16 -31.61
CA PRO A 436 -24.40 -29.19 -32.23
C PRO A 436 -23.74 -30.57 -32.20
N SER A 437 -22.77 -30.81 -33.08
CA SER A 437 -22.04 -32.08 -33.10
C SER A 437 -21.21 -32.29 -31.80
N PRO A 438 -20.89 -33.54 -31.41
CA PRO A 438 -20.12 -33.85 -30.21
C PRO A 438 -18.79 -33.09 -30.07
N HIS A 439 -18.14 -32.78 -31.19
CA HIS A 439 -16.89 -32.02 -31.20
C HIS A 439 -17.04 -30.67 -30.47
N TYR A 440 -18.17 -29.99 -30.63
CA TYR A 440 -18.39 -28.68 -30.01
C TYR A 440 -18.49 -28.70 -28.48
N TYR A 441 -18.69 -29.88 -27.88
CA TYR A 441 -18.73 -30.11 -26.45
C TYR A 441 -17.35 -30.45 -25.87
N GLY A 442 -16.31 -30.52 -26.70
CA GLY A 442 -14.98 -30.96 -26.28
C GLY A 442 -14.88 -32.46 -26.01
N TYR A 443 -15.73 -33.26 -26.69
CA TYR A 443 -15.80 -34.72 -26.56
C TYR A 443 -14.42 -35.41 -26.62
N ASP A 444 -13.54 -34.93 -27.49
CA ASP A 444 -12.21 -35.49 -27.70
C ASP A 444 -11.29 -35.33 -26.46
N ASN A 445 -11.58 -34.37 -25.57
CA ASN A 445 -10.81 -34.12 -24.34
C ASN A 445 -11.46 -34.73 -23.08
N MET A 446 -12.62 -35.37 -23.22
CA MET A 446 -13.31 -36.04 -22.11
C MET A 446 -12.60 -37.34 -21.71
N SER A 447 -12.70 -37.72 -20.43
CA SER A 447 -12.25 -39.04 -19.98
C SER A 447 -13.11 -40.15 -20.59
N GLU A 448 -12.62 -41.39 -20.61
CA GLU A 448 -13.38 -42.52 -21.14
C GLU A 448 -14.76 -42.68 -20.48
N LYS A 449 -14.81 -42.51 -19.16
CA LYS A 449 -16.06 -42.50 -18.39
C LYS A 449 -17.00 -41.37 -18.82
N ASP A 450 -16.50 -40.14 -18.89
CA ASP A 450 -17.32 -38.97 -19.22
C ASP A 450 -17.85 -39.04 -20.67
N ARG A 451 -17.11 -39.65 -21.60
CA ARG A 451 -17.55 -39.86 -23.00
C ARG A 451 -18.78 -40.77 -23.09
N VAL A 452 -18.81 -41.83 -22.29
CA VAL A 452 -19.96 -42.76 -22.25
C VAL A 452 -21.20 -42.04 -21.74
N GLU A 453 -21.06 -41.31 -20.63
CA GLU A 453 -22.15 -40.52 -20.05
C GLU A 453 -22.64 -39.44 -21.03
N PHE A 454 -21.71 -38.75 -21.71
CA PHE A 454 -22.03 -37.76 -22.72
C PHE A 454 -22.82 -38.34 -23.89
N LEU A 455 -22.38 -39.46 -24.48
CA LEU A 455 -23.07 -40.06 -25.64
C LEU A 455 -24.46 -40.58 -25.27
N GLN A 456 -24.64 -41.12 -24.07
CA GLN A 456 -25.95 -41.54 -23.58
C GLN A 456 -26.91 -40.34 -23.55
N TRP A 457 -26.48 -39.20 -23.00
CA TRP A 457 -27.27 -37.97 -23.03
C TRP A 457 -27.47 -37.44 -24.46
N TYR A 458 -26.41 -37.32 -25.25
CA TYR A 458 -26.45 -36.70 -26.58
C TYR A 458 -27.40 -37.42 -27.52
N ASN A 459 -27.42 -38.76 -27.49
CA ASN A 459 -28.34 -39.56 -28.30
C ASN A 459 -29.81 -39.33 -27.95
N THR A 460 -30.14 -38.82 -26.76
CA THR A 460 -31.51 -38.47 -26.38
C THR A 460 -31.97 -37.12 -26.90
N VAL A 461 -31.04 -36.18 -27.15
CA VAL A 461 -31.38 -34.77 -27.50
C VAL A 461 -30.94 -34.35 -28.90
N ARG A 462 -30.08 -35.12 -29.59
CA ARG A 462 -29.42 -34.69 -30.85
C ARG A 462 -30.35 -34.29 -32.00
N HIS A 463 -31.61 -34.72 -31.96
CA HIS A 463 -32.64 -34.41 -32.97
C HIS A 463 -33.63 -33.33 -32.52
N ASP A 464 -33.53 -32.88 -31.27
CA ASP A 464 -34.35 -31.80 -30.73
C ASP A 464 -33.82 -30.43 -31.18
N VAL A 465 -34.64 -29.39 -30.94
CA VAL A 465 -34.28 -28.01 -31.25
C VAL A 465 -33.41 -27.42 -30.13
N PHE A 466 -32.18 -27.06 -30.49
CA PHE A 466 -31.24 -26.28 -29.70
C PHE A 466 -31.38 -24.79 -30.05
N ASP A 467 -31.84 -24.00 -29.08
CA ASP A 467 -31.80 -22.53 -29.10
C ASP A 467 -30.58 -22.07 -28.29
N PHE A 468 -29.59 -21.52 -28.99
CA PHE A 468 -28.33 -21.13 -28.38
C PHE A 468 -28.49 -20.10 -27.25
N GLN A 469 -29.39 -19.11 -27.39
CA GLN A 469 -29.57 -18.06 -26.38
C GLN A 469 -30.26 -18.60 -25.13
N SER A 470 -31.26 -19.44 -25.33
CA SER A 470 -31.98 -20.11 -24.24
C SER A 470 -31.07 -21.06 -23.47
N GLU A 471 -30.26 -21.85 -24.17
CA GLU A 471 -29.33 -22.81 -23.57
C GLU A 471 -28.16 -22.13 -22.86
N LEU A 472 -27.54 -21.09 -23.46
CA LEU A 472 -26.48 -20.30 -22.82
C LEU A 472 -26.97 -19.66 -21.52
N ARG A 473 -28.19 -19.10 -21.54
CA ARG A 473 -28.79 -18.50 -20.35
C ARG A 473 -29.10 -19.55 -19.29
N SER A 474 -29.68 -20.68 -19.67
CA SER A 474 -30.01 -21.77 -18.75
C SER A 474 -28.74 -22.30 -18.07
N TYR A 475 -27.70 -22.57 -18.87
CA TYR A 475 -26.41 -23.05 -18.40
C TYR A 475 -25.73 -22.07 -17.42
N GLY A 476 -25.56 -20.81 -17.82
CA GLY A 476 -24.88 -19.82 -16.98
C GLY A 476 -25.69 -19.43 -15.73
N VAL A 477 -27.02 -19.51 -15.77
CA VAL A 477 -27.84 -19.36 -14.55
C VAL A 477 -27.62 -20.55 -13.61
N ASN A 478 -27.60 -21.78 -14.13
CA ASN A 478 -27.39 -22.98 -13.32
C ASN A 478 -26.04 -22.94 -12.61
N ASP A 479 -24.97 -22.53 -13.29
CA ASP A 479 -23.62 -22.47 -12.68
C ASP A 479 -23.59 -21.51 -11.49
N VAL A 480 -24.25 -20.35 -11.58
CA VAL A 480 -24.36 -19.42 -10.43
C VAL A 480 -25.27 -19.96 -9.32
N VAL A 481 -26.33 -20.72 -9.66
CA VAL A 481 -27.19 -21.39 -8.66
C VAL A 481 -26.39 -22.43 -7.87
N VAL A 482 -25.64 -23.29 -8.57
CA VAL A 482 -24.77 -24.31 -7.97
C VAL A 482 -23.69 -23.65 -7.13
N LEU A 483 -23.03 -22.61 -7.65
CA LEU A 483 -22.02 -21.85 -6.91
C LEU A 483 -22.58 -21.24 -5.64
N ARG A 484 -23.74 -20.56 -5.71
CA ARG A 484 -24.41 -19.99 -4.54
C ARG A 484 -24.73 -21.09 -3.53
N LYS A 485 -25.32 -22.20 -3.95
CA LYS A 485 -25.69 -23.31 -3.06
C LYS A 485 -24.46 -23.92 -2.38
N ALA A 486 -23.41 -24.21 -3.15
CA ALA A 486 -22.14 -24.73 -2.62
C ALA A 486 -21.51 -23.77 -1.60
N CYS A 487 -21.44 -22.47 -1.93
CA CYS A 487 -20.92 -21.46 -1.02
C CYS A 487 -21.75 -21.33 0.26
N VAL A 488 -23.08 -21.39 0.18
CA VAL A 488 -23.96 -21.31 1.35
C VAL A 488 -23.79 -22.55 2.24
N VAL A 489 -23.82 -23.76 1.68
CA VAL A 489 -23.60 -24.99 2.45
C VAL A 489 -22.23 -24.99 3.13
N TYR A 490 -21.18 -24.63 2.39
CA TYR A 490 -19.83 -24.51 2.95
C TYR A 490 -19.77 -23.45 4.07
N ARG A 491 -20.38 -22.28 3.86
CA ARG A 491 -20.41 -21.19 4.82
C ARG A 491 -21.12 -21.58 6.11
N ASP A 492 -22.30 -22.19 5.99
CA ASP A 492 -23.11 -22.54 7.15
C ASP A 492 -22.41 -23.62 7.98
N ALA A 493 -21.83 -24.65 7.34
CA ALA A 493 -21.01 -25.66 8.02
C ALA A 493 -19.77 -25.06 8.69
N PHE A 494 -19.11 -24.08 8.06
CA PHE A 494 -17.95 -23.41 8.65
C PHE A 494 -18.35 -22.54 9.86
N ILE A 495 -19.47 -21.82 9.78
CA ILE A 495 -20.00 -21.03 10.91
C ILE A 495 -20.42 -21.93 12.06
N GLU A 496 -21.09 -23.06 11.78
CA GLU A 496 -21.48 -24.03 12.80
C GLU A 496 -20.26 -24.59 13.53
N CYS A 497 -19.21 -24.96 12.80
CA CYS A 497 -17.99 -25.56 13.36
C CYS A 497 -17.09 -24.53 14.06
N ALA A 498 -16.95 -23.32 13.50
CA ALA A 498 -15.92 -22.37 13.89
C ALA A 498 -16.42 -20.96 14.24
N GLY A 499 -17.73 -20.72 14.29
CA GLY A 499 -18.33 -19.46 14.75
C GLY A 499 -17.90 -18.21 13.96
N LEU A 500 -17.36 -18.37 12.75
CA LEU A 500 -16.84 -17.28 11.91
C LEU A 500 -17.36 -17.43 10.49
N ASP A 501 -17.66 -16.31 9.83
CA ASP A 501 -18.02 -16.34 8.40
C ASP A 501 -16.75 -16.48 7.54
N PRO A 502 -16.59 -17.59 6.80
CA PRO A 502 -15.37 -17.85 6.04
C PRO A 502 -15.14 -16.81 4.93
N PHE A 503 -16.19 -16.21 4.37
CA PHE A 503 -16.04 -15.28 3.25
C PHE A 503 -15.63 -13.87 3.69
N GLU A 504 -15.52 -13.59 4.99
CA GLU A 504 -14.79 -12.40 5.50
C GLU A 504 -13.28 -12.52 5.30
N CYS A 505 -12.78 -13.75 5.16
CA CYS A 505 -11.41 -14.06 4.81
C CYS A 505 -11.23 -14.13 3.29
N THR A 506 -9.98 -14.28 2.82
CA THR A 506 -9.66 -14.28 1.37
C THR A 506 -9.40 -15.69 0.84
N THR A 507 -8.93 -16.59 1.70
CA THR A 507 -8.60 -17.99 1.40
C THR A 507 -8.89 -18.87 2.60
N LEU A 508 -9.00 -20.19 2.39
CA LEU A 508 -9.12 -21.18 3.46
C LEU A 508 -8.01 -21.05 4.51
N ALA A 509 -6.75 -20.86 4.09
CA ALA A 509 -5.63 -20.67 5.03
C ALA A 509 -5.83 -19.43 5.94
N SER A 510 -6.38 -18.34 5.37
CA SER A 510 -6.73 -17.17 6.19
C SER A 510 -7.95 -17.40 7.09
N CYS A 511 -8.89 -18.27 6.71
CA CYS A 511 -9.96 -18.72 7.62
C CYS A 511 -9.38 -19.47 8.81
N CYS A 512 -8.53 -20.48 8.58
CA CYS A 512 -7.90 -21.26 9.66
C CYS A 512 -7.10 -20.36 10.61
N MET A 513 -6.35 -19.39 10.07
CA MET A 513 -5.62 -18.42 10.87
C MET A 513 -6.55 -17.48 11.66
N SER A 514 -7.69 -17.07 11.09
CA SER A 514 -8.69 -16.28 11.81
C SER A 514 -9.34 -17.06 12.94
N VAL A 515 -9.67 -18.35 12.73
CA VAL A 515 -10.15 -19.26 13.77
C VAL A 515 -9.12 -19.36 14.90
N PHE A 516 -7.87 -19.66 14.56
CA PHE A 516 -6.77 -19.73 15.53
C PHE A 516 -6.64 -18.45 16.36
N LYS A 517 -6.55 -17.28 15.71
CA LYS A 517 -6.42 -15.99 16.41
C LYS A 517 -7.63 -15.60 17.25
N THR A 518 -8.83 -16.07 16.90
CA THR A 518 -10.06 -15.68 17.58
C THR A 518 -10.36 -16.58 18.78
N GLN A 519 -10.10 -17.89 18.63
CA GLN A 519 -10.53 -18.89 19.61
C GLN A 519 -9.38 -19.50 20.42
N PHE A 520 -8.17 -19.56 19.86
CA PHE A 520 -7.11 -20.42 20.39
C PHE A 520 -5.81 -19.70 20.74
N LEU A 521 -5.54 -18.52 20.17
CA LEU A 521 -4.31 -17.76 20.44
C LEU A 521 -4.38 -17.07 21.80
N PRO A 522 -3.57 -17.49 22.79
CA PRO A 522 -3.47 -16.74 24.04
C PRO A 522 -2.71 -15.43 23.79
N PRO A 523 -3.02 -14.36 24.55
CA PRO A 523 -2.24 -13.12 24.53
C PRO A 523 -0.74 -13.38 24.73
N ASP A 524 0.09 -12.51 24.15
CA ASP A 524 1.54 -12.46 24.37
C ASP A 524 2.32 -13.77 24.16
N THR A 525 1.77 -14.69 23.35
CA THR A 525 2.37 -16.01 23.10
C THR A 525 3.21 -16.06 21.83
N LEU A 526 2.69 -15.59 20.70
CA LEU A 526 3.40 -15.63 19.42
C LEU A 526 4.02 -14.27 19.12
N ALA A 527 5.35 -14.21 19.09
CA ALA A 527 6.06 -12.97 18.78
C ALA A 527 5.70 -12.45 17.38
N LEU A 528 5.45 -11.15 17.29
CA LEU A 528 5.24 -10.50 16.00
C LEU A 528 6.59 -10.26 15.33
N THR A 529 6.93 -11.10 14.36
CA THR A 529 8.15 -10.99 13.56
C THR A 529 7.89 -10.21 12.27
N HIS A 530 8.92 -9.56 11.74
CA HIS A 530 8.96 -8.92 10.42
C HIS A 530 10.34 -9.15 9.81
N ASP A 531 10.52 -8.84 8.53
CA ASP A 531 11.84 -8.90 7.92
C ASP A 531 12.78 -7.91 8.63
N GLY A 532 13.89 -8.42 9.18
CA GLY A 532 14.79 -7.64 10.04
C GLY A 532 14.40 -7.61 11.53
N ALA A 533 13.36 -8.35 11.96
CA ALA A 533 13.11 -8.54 13.39
C ALA A 533 14.35 -9.12 14.08
N TYR A 534 14.60 -8.66 15.31
CA TYR A 534 15.79 -9.03 16.11
C TYR A 534 17.12 -8.58 15.53
N THR A 535 17.10 -7.80 14.44
CA THR A 535 18.30 -7.13 13.93
C THR A 535 18.33 -5.71 14.47
N ASN A 536 19.21 -5.45 15.43
CA ASN A 536 19.46 -4.13 15.99
C ASN A 536 20.41 -3.33 15.09
N GLN A 537 20.07 -3.25 13.80
CA GLN A 537 20.85 -2.55 12.78
C GLN A 537 20.04 -1.36 12.27
N TYR A 538 20.59 -0.16 12.43
CA TYR A 538 19.91 1.09 12.09
C TYR A 538 20.56 1.81 10.90
N LYS A 539 21.80 1.46 10.55
CA LYS A 539 22.47 1.92 9.33
C LYS A 539 23.03 0.77 8.49
N THR A 540 23.33 1.08 7.23
CA THR A 540 24.11 0.21 6.36
C THR A 540 25.56 0.20 6.83
N PHE A 541 26.18 -0.97 6.87
CA PHE A 541 27.59 -1.15 7.18
C PHE A 541 28.33 -1.68 5.95
N SER A 542 29.66 -1.53 5.91
CA SER A 542 30.51 -2.13 4.88
C SER A 542 31.26 -3.34 5.44
N ASN A 543 31.74 -4.23 4.57
CA ASN A 543 32.63 -5.30 5.01
C ASN A 543 33.88 -4.74 5.69
N ALA A 544 34.44 -3.65 5.16
CA ALA A 544 35.58 -2.96 5.76
C ALA A 544 35.29 -2.45 7.18
N SER A 545 34.09 -1.90 7.42
CA SER A 545 33.73 -1.44 8.76
C SER A 545 33.66 -2.60 9.75
N ILE A 546 33.06 -3.73 9.38
CA ILE A 546 32.98 -4.90 10.27
C ILE A 546 34.37 -5.48 10.53
N GLN A 547 35.21 -5.63 9.49
CA GLN A 547 36.59 -6.11 9.64
C GLN A 547 37.40 -5.24 10.61
N TRP A 548 37.30 -3.92 10.50
CA TRP A 548 37.98 -3.01 11.42
C TRP A 548 37.49 -3.18 12.86
N LEU A 549 36.18 -3.28 13.04
CA LEU A 549 35.60 -3.43 14.37
C LEU A 549 36.03 -4.77 14.99
N GLU A 550 35.93 -5.88 14.28
CA GLU A 550 36.40 -7.20 14.74
C GLU A 550 37.91 -7.20 15.04
N PHE A 551 38.71 -6.47 14.27
CA PHE A 551 40.13 -6.29 14.55
C PHE A 551 40.38 -5.47 15.84
N GLU A 552 39.59 -4.42 16.09
CA GLU A 552 39.65 -3.69 17.37
C GLU A 552 39.20 -4.56 18.54
N ALA A 553 38.20 -5.43 18.36
CA ALA A 553 37.79 -6.41 19.37
C ALA A 553 38.96 -7.34 19.73
N PHE A 554 39.59 -7.93 18.70
CA PHE A 554 40.73 -8.83 18.82
C PHE A 554 41.93 -8.14 19.50
N LYS A 555 42.29 -6.93 19.06
CA LYS A 555 43.46 -6.21 19.57
C LYS A 555 43.33 -5.81 21.04
N ASN A 556 42.11 -5.47 21.47
CA ASN A 556 41.86 -4.98 22.82
C ASN A 556 41.29 -6.06 23.76
N ASP A 557 41.15 -7.31 23.29
CA ASP A 557 40.42 -8.40 23.98
C ASP A 557 39.09 -7.91 24.56
N ALA A 558 38.35 -7.14 23.76
CA ALA A 558 37.19 -6.39 24.19
C ALA A 558 35.91 -6.95 23.55
N ASP A 559 34.88 -7.12 24.36
CA ASP A 559 33.54 -7.38 23.85
C ASP A 559 32.94 -6.08 23.28
N ILE A 560 32.73 -6.07 21.97
CA ILE A 560 32.20 -4.91 21.24
C ILE A 560 30.84 -5.23 20.62
N MET A 561 29.93 -4.26 20.65
CA MET A 561 28.60 -4.37 20.07
C MET A 561 28.54 -3.62 18.72
N HIS A 562 28.40 -4.33 17.60
CA HIS A 562 28.22 -3.79 16.25
C HIS A 562 26.98 -4.38 15.56
N ALA A 563 26.71 -3.92 14.34
CA ALA A 563 25.54 -4.34 13.58
C ALA A 563 25.34 -5.86 13.52
N LEU A 564 26.38 -6.67 13.26
CA LEU A 564 26.23 -8.11 13.03
C LEU A 564 26.07 -8.96 14.30
N ASN A 565 26.23 -8.38 15.49
CA ASN A 565 26.04 -9.07 16.77
C ASN A 565 24.90 -8.41 17.61
N HIS A 566 25.19 -7.95 18.83
CA HIS A 566 24.25 -7.33 19.75
C HIS A 566 23.59 -6.03 19.23
N GLY A 567 24.13 -5.44 18.16
CA GLY A 567 23.57 -4.30 17.46
C GLY A 567 24.21 -2.96 17.80
N GLU A 568 23.73 -1.93 17.10
CA GLU A 568 24.21 -0.55 17.23
C GLU A 568 23.53 0.18 18.39
N LYS A 569 24.27 1.04 19.09
CA LYS A 569 23.75 1.82 20.23
C LYS A 569 23.37 3.24 19.83
N GLN A 570 22.26 3.74 20.37
CA GLN A 570 21.77 5.09 20.12
C GLN A 570 22.21 6.08 21.21
N PHE A 571 22.67 7.26 20.79
CA PHE A 571 22.97 8.43 21.61
C PHE A 571 22.34 9.68 20.99
N GLY A 572 21.28 10.20 21.61
CA GLY A 572 20.50 11.30 21.06
C GLY A 572 19.93 10.93 19.67
N PRO A 573 20.17 11.74 18.61
CA PRO A 573 19.71 11.42 17.26
C PRO A 573 20.64 10.45 16.51
N TYR A 574 21.74 9.99 17.11
CA TYR A 574 22.80 9.28 16.40
C TYR A 574 22.90 7.81 16.84
N HIS A 575 23.09 6.90 15.88
CA HIS A 575 23.52 5.53 16.13
C HIS A 575 25.01 5.40 15.82
N VAL A 576 25.77 4.80 16.73
CA VAL A 576 27.22 4.58 16.59
C VAL A 576 27.50 3.22 15.96
N ASP A 577 28.62 3.06 15.24
CA ASP A 577 28.95 1.75 14.61
C ASP A 577 29.22 0.71 15.70
N VAL A 578 29.93 1.12 16.75
CA VAL A 578 30.15 0.31 17.95
C VAL A 578 30.07 1.13 19.22
N PHE A 579 29.59 0.47 20.27
CA PHE A 579 29.75 0.92 21.65
C PHE A 579 30.35 -0.20 22.52
N CYS A 580 31.31 0.15 23.36
CA CYS A 580 31.77 -0.69 24.46
C CYS A 580 32.04 0.16 25.71
N GLU A 581 31.99 -0.49 26.87
CA GLU A 581 32.34 0.12 28.15
C GLU A 581 33.33 -0.81 28.85
N TRP A 582 34.59 -0.38 28.90
CA TRP A 582 35.68 -1.15 29.50
C TRP A 582 36.43 -0.27 30.50
N GLY A 583 36.66 -0.79 31.71
CA GLY A 583 37.32 -0.04 32.78
C GLY A 583 36.63 1.28 33.15
N GLY A 584 35.30 1.39 32.97
CA GLY A 584 34.53 2.63 33.20
C GLY A 584 34.62 3.67 32.07
N VAL A 585 35.34 3.38 30.97
CA VAL A 585 35.46 4.28 29.82
C VAL A 585 34.43 3.91 28.76
N ARG A 586 33.51 4.83 28.49
CA ARG A 586 32.45 4.70 27.47
C ARG A 586 33.00 5.09 26.10
N THR A 587 33.32 4.10 25.27
CA THR A 587 33.92 4.31 23.95
C THR A 587 32.91 4.04 22.84
N ALA A 588 32.81 4.98 21.90
CA ALA A 588 32.11 4.81 20.64
C ALA A 588 33.12 4.73 19.49
N TYR A 589 32.92 3.78 18.58
CA TYR A 589 33.70 3.69 17.35
C TYR A 589 32.83 4.08 16.15
N GLU A 590 33.41 4.83 15.23
CA GLU A 590 32.76 5.30 14.00
C GLU A 590 33.65 4.97 12.78
N PHE A 591 33.12 4.18 11.86
CA PHE A 591 33.79 3.92 10.58
C PHE A 591 33.34 4.94 9.54
N ALA A 592 34.24 5.83 9.15
CA ALA A 592 33.97 6.91 8.24
C ALA A 592 34.25 6.49 6.79
N GLY A 593 33.23 5.90 6.14
CA GLY A 593 33.26 5.68 4.69
C GLY A 593 33.54 6.99 3.93
N CYS A 594 34.61 7.03 3.13
CA CYS A 594 35.12 8.26 2.52
C CYS A 594 34.08 8.90 1.61
N PHE A 595 33.39 8.08 0.82
CA PHE A 595 32.34 8.50 -0.10
C PHE A 595 31.08 9.02 0.63
N TRP A 596 30.73 8.45 1.78
CA TRP A 596 29.50 8.81 2.50
C TRP A 596 29.69 9.99 3.46
N HIS A 597 30.91 10.17 3.98
CA HIS A 597 31.23 11.18 4.99
C HIS A 597 32.15 12.30 4.46
N GLY A 598 32.49 12.30 3.18
CA GLY A 598 33.25 13.38 2.53
C GLY A 598 34.68 13.52 3.03
N CYS A 599 35.47 12.43 2.99
CA CYS A 599 36.86 12.48 3.43
C CYS A 599 37.65 13.58 2.69
N PRO A 600 38.29 14.53 3.40
CA PRO A 600 39.02 15.63 2.79
C PRO A 600 40.31 15.19 2.07
N LYS A 601 40.82 13.98 2.36
CA LYS A 601 41.96 13.38 1.64
C LYS A 601 41.55 12.78 0.28
N CYS A 602 40.31 12.29 0.18
CA CYS A 602 39.85 11.54 -1.00
C CYS A 602 38.94 12.36 -1.93
N HIS A 603 38.30 13.41 -1.43
CA HIS A 603 37.29 14.15 -2.18
C HIS A 603 37.43 15.67 -2.00
N SER A 604 37.32 16.40 -3.12
CA SER A 604 37.26 17.86 -3.11
C SER A 604 35.96 18.37 -2.50
N PRO A 605 35.98 19.36 -1.58
CA PRO A 605 34.79 19.84 -0.87
C PRO A 605 33.64 20.31 -1.76
N GLY A 606 33.93 20.82 -2.96
CA GLY A 606 32.94 21.32 -3.92
C GLY A 606 32.29 20.24 -4.79
N HIS A 607 32.88 19.05 -4.89
CA HIS A 607 32.29 17.93 -5.64
C HIS A 607 31.10 17.34 -4.89
N LYS A 608 30.14 16.76 -5.63
CA LYS A 608 28.93 16.17 -5.06
C LYS A 608 29.02 14.65 -5.02
N ASN A 609 28.49 14.06 -3.95
CA ASN A 609 28.24 12.63 -3.88
C ASN A 609 27.14 12.28 -4.90
N ALA A 610 27.43 11.30 -5.77
CA ALA A 610 26.58 10.96 -6.91
C ALA A 610 25.22 10.34 -6.52
N VAL A 611 25.09 9.79 -5.30
CA VAL A 611 23.87 9.12 -4.84
C VAL A 611 22.90 10.11 -4.20
N ASN A 612 23.39 10.98 -3.32
CA ASN A 612 22.53 11.91 -2.58
C ASN A 612 22.56 13.35 -3.12
N ASN A 613 23.43 13.64 -4.09
CA ASN A 613 23.62 14.95 -4.73
C ASN A 613 23.99 16.09 -3.74
N ILE A 614 24.66 15.74 -2.64
CA ILE A 614 25.16 16.66 -1.61
C ILE A 614 26.68 16.86 -1.80
N ALA A 615 27.18 18.09 -1.64
CA ALA A 615 28.60 18.38 -1.71
C ALA A 615 29.40 17.69 -0.59
N PHE A 616 30.57 17.12 -0.90
CA PHE A 616 31.40 16.39 0.06
C PHE A 616 31.82 17.26 1.25
N GLY A 617 32.06 18.56 1.05
CA GLY A 617 32.34 19.49 2.15
C GLY A 617 31.18 19.65 3.13
N VAL A 618 29.94 19.44 2.69
CA VAL A 618 28.75 19.43 3.55
C VAL A 618 28.66 18.10 4.32
N LEU A 619 28.90 16.97 3.64
CA LEU A 619 28.90 15.64 4.29
C LEU A 619 29.97 15.56 5.40
N TYR A 620 31.18 16.08 5.13
CA TYR A 620 32.26 16.17 6.11
C TYR A 620 31.85 17.00 7.32
N ARG A 621 31.24 18.17 7.09
CA ARG A 621 30.75 19.03 8.16
C ARG A 621 29.71 18.34 9.03
N GLN A 622 28.72 17.69 8.41
CA GLN A 622 27.68 16.94 9.13
C GLN A 622 28.29 15.80 9.97
N PHE A 623 29.29 15.08 9.43
CA PHE A 623 29.98 14.04 10.18
C PHE A 623 30.76 14.62 11.38
N LYS A 624 31.45 15.75 11.21
CA LYS A 624 32.13 16.45 12.31
C LYS A 624 31.16 16.95 13.38
N GLU A 625 29.98 17.46 13.00
CA GLU A 625 28.91 17.87 13.92
C GLU A 625 28.42 16.67 14.77
N LYS A 626 28.22 15.50 14.15
CA LYS A 626 27.90 14.25 14.86
C LYS A 626 28.98 13.91 15.89
N LEU A 627 30.26 13.88 15.48
CA LEU A 627 31.37 13.55 16.39
C LEU A 627 31.49 14.54 17.55
N ALA A 628 31.30 15.83 17.30
CA ALA A 628 31.32 16.86 18.34
C ALA A 628 30.20 16.64 19.36
N SER A 629 28.98 16.32 18.90
CA SER A 629 27.86 16.02 19.81
C SER A 629 28.11 14.77 20.65
N LEU A 630 28.62 13.68 20.05
CA LEU A 630 28.96 12.46 20.79
C LEU A 630 29.99 12.71 21.90
N ARG A 631 31.01 13.53 21.62
CA ARG A 631 32.06 13.88 22.60
C ARG A 631 31.58 14.86 23.67
N GLN A 632 30.98 15.98 23.27
CA GLN A 632 30.67 17.09 24.17
C GLN A 632 29.35 16.90 24.92
N THR A 633 28.30 16.50 24.20
CA THR A 633 26.95 16.34 24.77
C THR A 633 26.83 15.02 25.52
N HIS A 634 27.32 13.93 24.92
CA HIS A 634 27.15 12.57 25.46
C HIS A 634 28.35 12.05 26.25
N LYS A 635 29.44 12.83 26.34
CA LYS A 635 30.66 12.52 27.10
C LYS A 635 31.28 11.17 26.72
N LEU A 636 31.28 10.84 25.43
CA LEU A 636 31.86 9.60 24.91
C LEU A 636 33.30 9.82 24.44
N HIS A 637 34.15 8.84 24.68
CA HIS A 637 35.42 8.73 23.97
C HIS A 637 35.13 8.20 22.56
N VAL A 638 35.40 8.99 21.51
CA VAL A 638 35.01 8.62 20.13
C VAL A 638 36.25 8.33 19.28
N ARG A 639 36.43 7.07 18.89
CA ARG A 639 37.45 6.62 17.93
C ARG A 639 36.87 6.58 16.53
N VAL A 640 37.63 7.04 15.55
CA VAL A 640 37.19 7.13 14.16
C VAL A 640 38.24 6.48 13.28
N MET A 641 37.79 5.64 12.35
CA MET A 641 38.64 5.08 11.29
C MET A 641 38.10 5.51 9.95
N TRP A 642 38.91 6.18 9.13
CA TRP A 642 38.53 6.50 7.75
C TRP A 642 38.76 5.30 6.84
N GLU A 643 37.87 5.11 5.87
CA GLU A 643 37.98 4.03 4.90
C GLU A 643 39.34 4.02 4.18
N CYS A 644 39.85 5.17 3.73
CA CYS A 644 41.18 5.24 3.11
C CYS A 644 42.33 4.88 4.05
N GLU A 645 42.19 5.17 5.35
CA GLU A 645 43.19 4.84 6.36
C GLU A 645 43.16 3.34 6.65
N TRP A 646 41.97 2.74 6.68
CA TRP A 646 41.79 1.29 6.78
C TRP A 646 42.36 0.54 5.58
N GLU A 647 42.08 1.00 4.35
CA GLU A 647 42.65 0.41 3.14
C GLU A 647 44.18 0.46 3.12
N GLN A 648 44.76 1.56 3.61
CA GLN A 648 46.20 1.68 3.77
C GLN A 648 46.74 0.74 4.86
N ALA A 649 46.06 0.65 6.01
CA ALA A 649 46.49 -0.23 7.11
C ALA A 649 46.53 -1.70 6.69
N LYS A 650 45.61 -2.16 5.84
CA LYS A 650 45.61 -3.53 5.32
C LYS A 650 46.89 -3.89 4.56
N THR A 651 47.60 -2.91 3.99
CA THR A 651 48.85 -3.16 3.25
C THR A 651 50.10 -2.92 4.11
N THR A 652 49.99 -2.14 5.18
CA THR A 652 51.16 -1.73 6.00
C THR A 652 51.24 -2.39 7.37
N ASP A 653 50.14 -2.85 7.97
CA ASP A 653 50.09 -3.46 9.30
C ASP A 653 50.12 -5.00 9.21
N GLN A 654 51.24 -5.60 9.59
CA GLN A 654 51.44 -7.06 9.55
C GLN A 654 50.45 -7.80 10.47
N THR A 655 50.13 -7.23 11.64
CA THR A 655 49.20 -7.85 12.60
C THR A 655 47.80 -7.94 12.00
N LEU A 656 47.38 -6.89 11.30
CA LEU A 656 46.10 -6.85 10.60
C LEU A 656 46.05 -7.88 9.46
N GLN A 657 47.12 -8.02 8.70
CA GLN A 657 47.18 -9.02 7.62
C GLN A 657 47.02 -10.44 8.14
N ASP A 658 47.67 -10.76 9.26
CA ASP A 658 47.58 -12.10 9.85
C ASP A 658 46.20 -12.38 10.47
N PHE A 659 45.56 -11.36 11.05
CA PHE A 659 44.16 -11.43 11.47
C PHE A 659 43.23 -11.74 10.29
N LEU A 660 43.36 -11.00 9.18
CA LEU A 660 42.48 -11.14 8.02
C LEU A 660 42.58 -12.49 7.30
N LYS A 661 43.72 -13.20 7.39
CA LYS A 661 43.87 -14.56 6.82
C LYS A 661 42.94 -15.59 7.46
N ASN A 662 42.69 -15.45 8.76
CA ASN A 662 41.86 -16.37 9.56
C ASN A 662 40.48 -15.79 9.88
N TYR A 663 40.17 -14.60 9.38
CA TYR A 663 38.93 -13.89 9.65
C TYR A 663 37.75 -14.57 8.95
N ASN A 664 36.79 -15.03 9.76
CA ASN A 664 35.48 -15.44 9.29
C ASN A 664 34.47 -14.36 9.64
N ALA A 665 33.78 -13.83 8.63
CA ALA A 665 32.78 -12.80 8.87
C ALA A 665 31.64 -13.32 9.76
N PRO A 666 31.21 -12.56 10.77
CA PRO A 666 30.08 -12.95 11.59
C PRO A 666 28.81 -12.97 10.74
N GLU A 667 28.09 -14.10 10.74
CA GLU A 667 26.83 -14.24 10.01
C GLU A 667 25.66 -14.41 10.98
N ARG A 668 24.59 -13.66 10.73
CA ARG A 668 23.35 -13.81 11.51
C ARG A 668 22.63 -15.11 11.14
N LEU A 669 21.98 -15.71 12.13
CA LEU A 669 21.00 -16.77 11.90
C LEU A 669 19.78 -16.17 11.17
N ASN A 670 19.38 -16.79 10.05
CA ASN A 670 18.13 -16.47 9.38
C ASN A 670 17.13 -17.62 9.63
N PRO A 671 16.06 -17.40 10.43
CA PRO A 671 15.07 -18.43 10.73
C PRO A 671 14.44 -19.07 9.49
N ARG A 672 14.34 -18.33 8.37
CA ARG A 672 13.79 -18.86 7.11
C ARG A 672 14.63 -19.99 6.53
N HIS A 673 15.94 -20.03 6.80
CA HIS A 673 16.82 -21.11 6.33
C HIS A 673 16.50 -22.44 7.01
N ALA A 674 15.77 -22.44 8.13
CA ALA A 674 15.34 -23.65 8.82
C ALA A 674 13.97 -24.16 8.34
N LEU A 675 13.29 -23.45 7.44
CA LEU A 675 11.95 -23.82 6.96
C LEU A 675 12.05 -24.69 5.69
N PHE A 676 11.70 -25.97 5.83
CA PHE A 676 11.69 -26.94 4.74
C PHE A 676 10.30 -27.58 4.58
N GLY A 677 10.04 -28.11 3.38
CA GLY A 677 8.81 -28.86 3.08
C GLY A 677 8.86 -30.30 3.61
N GLY A 678 7.91 -31.12 3.14
CA GLY A 678 7.92 -32.55 3.41
C GLY A 678 9.20 -33.23 2.90
N ARG A 679 9.67 -34.24 3.62
CA ARG A 679 10.83 -35.03 3.19
C ARG A 679 10.41 -35.98 2.07
N THR A 680 10.91 -35.74 0.86
CA THR A 680 10.75 -36.65 -0.27
C THR A 680 12.09 -37.30 -0.58
N ASN A 681 12.15 -38.62 -0.52
CA ASN A 681 13.35 -39.38 -0.87
C ASN A 681 12.96 -40.68 -1.58
N ALA A 682 13.68 -41.03 -2.65
CA ALA A 682 13.48 -42.28 -3.39
C ALA A 682 14.76 -43.12 -3.32
N TYR A 683 14.69 -44.26 -2.62
CA TYR A 683 15.81 -45.20 -2.54
C TYR A 683 15.86 -46.16 -3.73
N LYS A 684 14.69 -46.46 -4.34
CA LYS A 684 14.55 -47.32 -5.51
C LYS A 684 13.42 -46.77 -6.38
N LEU A 685 13.73 -46.42 -7.63
CA LEU A 685 12.75 -45.80 -8.55
C LEU A 685 11.77 -46.82 -9.16
N HIS A 686 12.18 -48.09 -9.25
CA HIS A 686 11.37 -49.16 -9.80
C HIS A 686 11.60 -50.45 -9.03
N CYS A 687 10.53 -51.09 -8.56
CA CYS A 687 10.59 -52.38 -7.90
C CYS A 687 9.62 -53.34 -8.61
N LYS A 688 10.17 -54.36 -9.26
CA LYS A 688 9.38 -55.50 -9.76
C LYS A 688 9.32 -56.52 -8.63
N VAL A 689 8.10 -56.82 -8.16
CA VAL A 689 7.88 -57.85 -7.14
C VAL A 689 8.11 -59.24 -7.73
N ALA A 690 8.76 -60.12 -6.96
CA ALA A 690 8.83 -61.54 -7.28
C ALA A 690 7.51 -62.25 -6.93
N GLU A 691 7.36 -63.50 -7.36
CA GLU A 691 6.20 -64.31 -7.01
C GLU A 691 6.11 -64.49 -5.49
N GLY A 692 4.96 -64.16 -4.90
CA GLY A 692 4.73 -64.18 -3.46
C GLY A 692 5.13 -62.90 -2.70
N GLU A 693 5.82 -61.96 -3.33
CA GLU A 693 6.15 -60.66 -2.70
C GLU A 693 5.00 -59.66 -2.79
N LYS A 694 4.90 -58.76 -1.80
CA LYS A 694 3.91 -57.68 -1.75
C LYS A 694 4.59 -56.34 -1.44
N ILE A 695 4.10 -55.28 -2.06
CA ILE A 695 4.42 -53.90 -1.68
C ILE A 695 3.35 -53.41 -0.73
N GLN A 696 3.77 -52.85 0.41
CA GLN A 696 2.87 -52.21 1.37
C GLN A 696 3.02 -50.69 1.27
N TYR A 697 1.89 -49.99 1.26
CA TYR A 697 1.84 -48.53 1.31
C TYR A 697 1.34 -48.11 2.69
N TYR A 698 2.13 -47.26 3.36
CA TYR A 698 1.80 -46.68 4.64
C TYR A 698 1.70 -45.18 4.48
N ASP A 699 0.62 -44.60 4.98
CA ASP A 699 0.40 -43.16 4.99
C ASP A 699 -0.01 -42.69 6.37
N PHE A 700 0.50 -41.53 6.78
CA PHE A 700 0.16 -40.94 8.06
C PHE A 700 -1.14 -40.14 7.94
N THR A 701 -2.19 -40.58 8.64
CA THR A 701 -3.42 -39.79 8.74
C THR A 701 -3.12 -38.47 9.44
N SER A 702 -3.24 -37.35 8.72
CA SER A 702 -3.05 -36.00 9.28
C SER A 702 -1.69 -35.79 9.97
N LEU A 703 -0.59 -36.05 9.26
CA LEU A 703 0.78 -35.88 9.78
C LEU A 703 1.01 -34.52 10.45
N TYR A 704 0.80 -33.41 9.74
CA TYR A 704 1.06 -32.07 10.29
C TYR A 704 0.16 -31.72 11.49
N PRO A 705 -1.17 -31.93 11.45
CA PRO A 705 -2.01 -31.75 12.63
C PRO A 705 -1.56 -32.57 13.83
N THR A 706 -1.15 -33.83 13.64
CA THR A 706 -0.66 -34.69 14.73
C THR A 706 0.59 -34.11 15.37
N VAL A 707 1.56 -33.67 14.55
CA VAL A 707 2.78 -33.00 15.06
C VAL A 707 2.43 -31.69 15.78
N GLN A 708 1.52 -30.89 15.23
CA GLN A 708 1.06 -29.64 15.86
C GLN A 708 0.38 -29.87 17.21
N ALA A 709 -0.34 -30.97 17.37
CA ALA A 709 -1.03 -31.30 18.62
C ALA A 709 -0.09 -31.89 19.68
N GLN A 710 0.95 -32.62 19.28
CA GLN A 710 1.75 -33.44 20.20
C GLN A 710 3.16 -32.91 20.49
N LYS A 711 3.74 -32.09 19.62
CA LYS A 711 5.14 -31.65 19.74
C LYS A 711 5.21 -30.19 20.18
N SER A 712 6.29 -29.83 20.88
CA SER A 712 6.53 -28.47 21.36
C SER A 712 7.09 -27.58 20.25
N TYR A 713 6.66 -26.31 20.24
CA TYR A 713 7.14 -25.28 19.32
C TYR A 713 7.75 -24.11 20.09
N PRO A 714 8.78 -23.44 19.53
CA PRO A 714 9.30 -22.21 20.13
C PRO A 714 8.23 -21.11 20.07
N ILE A 715 7.98 -20.47 21.22
CA ILE A 715 7.04 -19.35 21.39
C ILE A 715 7.78 -18.13 21.99
N GLY A 716 7.14 -16.96 21.91
CA GLY A 716 7.69 -15.72 22.44
C GLY A 716 8.83 -15.13 21.61
N HIS A 717 9.44 -14.05 22.13
CA HIS A 717 10.61 -13.43 21.49
C HIS A 717 11.87 -14.21 21.86
N PRO A 718 12.70 -14.62 20.88
CA PRO A 718 13.89 -15.42 21.15
C PRO A 718 14.96 -14.62 21.91
N LYS A 719 15.77 -15.35 22.69
CA LYS A 719 17.09 -14.88 23.13
C LYS A 719 18.08 -15.14 22.00
N ILE A 720 18.76 -14.10 21.53
CA ILE A 720 19.80 -14.23 20.50
C ILE A 720 21.15 -14.43 21.18
N ILE A 721 21.86 -15.48 20.80
CA ILE A 721 23.16 -15.88 21.34
C ILE A 721 24.16 -15.91 20.19
N PHE A 722 25.27 -15.18 20.33
CA PHE A 722 26.28 -15.02 19.28
C PHE A 722 27.62 -15.70 19.62
N ARG A 723 27.87 -15.96 20.91
CA ARG A 723 29.12 -16.50 21.45
C ARG A 723 28.84 -17.24 22.75
N ASP A 724 29.89 -17.84 23.33
CA ASP A 724 29.85 -18.54 24.61
C ASP A 724 28.75 -19.61 24.66
N PHE A 725 28.70 -20.41 23.60
CA PHE A 725 27.71 -21.47 23.46
C PHE A 725 27.96 -22.59 24.49
N GLU A 726 26.88 -23.02 25.13
CA GLU A 726 26.77 -24.21 25.97
C GLU A 726 26.58 -25.46 25.10
N ALA A 727 26.47 -26.62 25.75
CA ALA A 727 26.10 -27.86 25.08
C ALA A 727 24.74 -27.73 24.38
N ILE A 728 24.60 -28.36 23.21
CA ILE A 728 23.46 -28.14 22.30
C ILE A 728 22.10 -28.50 22.92
N ASP A 729 22.08 -29.47 23.83
CA ASP A 729 20.89 -29.95 24.56
C ASP A 729 20.32 -28.90 25.53
N LYS A 730 21.08 -27.85 25.85
CA LYS A 730 20.61 -26.72 26.67
C LYS A 730 19.77 -25.72 25.88
N TYR A 731 19.71 -25.85 24.56
CA TYR A 731 19.00 -24.92 23.69
C TYR A 731 17.70 -25.53 23.16
N PHE A 732 16.63 -24.73 23.20
CA PHE A 732 15.38 -25.01 22.50
C PHE A 732 15.10 -23.88 21.51
N GLY A 733 15.19 -24.17 20.20
CA GLY A 733 15.02 -23.16 19.17
C GLY A 733 15.79 -23.48 17.89
N LEU A 734 16.34 -22.43 17.26
CA LEU A 734 17.07 -22.54 15.99
C LEU A 734 18.57 -22.35 16.22
N ILE A 735 19.37 -23.19 15.58
CA ILE A 735 20.84 -23.16 15.66
C ILE A 735 21.39 -23.16 14.23
N LYS A 736 22.41 -22.35 13.99
CA LYS A 736 23.20 -22.37 12.76
C LYS A 736 24.56 -22.95 13.09
N CYS A 737 24.87 -24.11 12.52
CA CYS A 737 26.13 -24.83 12.78
C CYS A 737 26.59 -25.57 11.52
N SER A 738 27.87 -25.93 11.50
CA SER A 738 28.44 -26.85 10.51
C SER A 738 28.34 -28.27 11.06
N VAL A 739 27.78 -29.19 10.27
CA VAL A 739 27.61 -30.60 10.66
C VAL A 739 28.49 -31.48 9.79
N THR A 740 29.35 -32.28 10.40
CA THR A 740 30.06 -33.37 9.72
C THR A 740 29.17 -34.61 9.71
N THR A 741 28.92 -35.17 8.53
CA THR A 741 28.08 -36.37 8.40
C THR A 741 28.74 -37.58 9.08
N PRO A 742 27.99 -38.41 9.83
CA PRO A 742 28.53 -39.64 10.39
C PRO A 742 29.02 -40.58 9.27
N ARG A 743 30.17 -41.24 9.46
CA ARG A 743 30.74 -42.19 8.49
C ARG A 743 29.85 -43.42 8.25
N VAL A 744 28.95 -43.71 9.18
CA VAL A 744 27.95 -44.78 9.08
C VAL A 744 26.57 -44.20 9.38
N VAL A 745 25.91 -43.65 8.36
CA VAL A 745 24.45 -43.49 8.40
C VAL A 745 23.86 -44.82 7.94
N SER A 746 23.89 -45.81 8.84
CA SER A 746 23.27 -47.12 8.59
C SER A 746 21.81 -46.91 8.18
N SER A 747 21.47 -47.47 7.03
CA SER A 747 20.16 -47.52 6.38
C SER A 747 19.04 -48.20 7.20
N ARG A 748 19.22 -48.38 8.51
CA ARG A 748 18.31 -49.07 9.43
C ARG A 748 18.01 -48.33 10.73
N VAL A 749 18.43 -47.07 10.91
CA VAL A 749 17.97 -46.30 12.08
C VAL A 749 16.59 -45.71 11.75
N ALA A 750 15.55 -46.52 12.00
CA ALA A 750 14.29 -45.96 12.45
C ALA A 750 14.63 -45.14 13.70
N ILE A 751 14.62 -43.82 13.58
CA ILE A 751 14.61 -42.94 14.74
C ILE A 751 13.30 -43.29 15.47
N PRO A 752 13.33 -43.81 16.71
CA PRO A 752 12.11 -44.01 17.46
C PRO A 752 11.47 -42.61 17.64
N MET A 753 10.26 -42.44 17.10
CA MET A 753 9.47 -41.20 17.14
C MET A 753 8.88 -40.90 18.52
#